data_AF-A0A8H3FQ23-F1
#
_entry.id   AF-A0A8H3FQ23-F1
#
_cell.length_a   1.000
_cell.length_b   1.000
_cell.length_c   1.000
_cell.angle_alpha   90.00
_cell.angle_beta   90.00
_cell.angle_gamma   90.00
#
_symmetry.space_group_name_H-M   'P 1'
#
loop_
_entity.id
_entity.type
_entity.pdbx_description
1 polymer ?
#
loop_
_entity_poly.entity_id
_entity_poly.type
_entity_poly.pdbx_seq_one_letter_code
_entity_poly.pdbx_strand_id
1 'polypeptide(L)'
;MTLSFSGDSILIANSLDGHRDYVAVQRHSDRTAFTTLWNITANIYHACANDSRLYNHEQPNPSLNTVSLTQEACTAIVGPGWTWYPRADIFARMTSWRFPLFQLVATFPRPPLSFNVNLFVILHLLGDPIDTIRNLLVKLTECETRALYWRREFDLSLRSLAGSEKDRDWKAVTIITEAYNEWNEAGTADEVFRRLLGELTEQRHSQRDTMAVIRHAAELLAADRATKFLPIVSAQIIFIGAIAIAFAKTAAAAGSNSPAPTVFINVEAHSIAFSALYFWIIPAVIMASVIGVSQTEHAIPRILGRLQEDLDRVFPSKYKLPNDYIHDKLGRVVKGGIYSWQPADGLKPSHPSVTAMYQSPPSGFEPPRKNSYKSIPQVVIHTPDDTPLHPLSPTPNPLTRLSATTKQTLTSPALFALLVLLSATGTGILVSYLVPPSGFDCRHVAQALITLLWLLSALADFLLQRLLPARLGHHHLRFWLVFTKDLLSTALTVGGVMYAHVGVFNRCACYTNWGRAGLALPAMPRVKAILVARIERTYPAITFSGIIFQLVFVPVFVLVSNRHAVRVFLQSDHGSSNAGWLWRMRHRVQRRQWPGSPTAEESMGYSLQPARTRGDPVREAGGGGRRRMHPFQRLNSDEIALVDYSSRNKMRDVS
;
A
#
# COMPACT_ATOMS: atom_id res chain seq x y z
N MET A 1 8.65 57.88 -16.80
CA MET A 1 8.95 57.18 -15.53
C MET A 1 10.27 56.44 -15.67
N THR A 2 11.20 56.69 -14.76
CA THR A 2 12.50 56.00 -14.72
C THR A 2 12.55 55.23 -13.42
N LEU A 3 12.55 53.90 -13.48
CA LEU A 3 12.83 53.06 -12.32
C LEU A 3 14.35 53.07 -12.11
N SER A 4 14.80 53.80 -11.10
CA SER A 4 16.21 53.81 -10.72
C SER A 4 16.38 52.95 -9.47
N PHE A 5 17.19 51.91 -9.60
CA PHE A 5 17.58 51.07 -8.47
C PHE A 5 18.84 51.70 -7.87
N SER A 6 18.70 52.33 -6.70
CA SER A 6 19.82 52.92 -5.95
C SER A 6 19.97 52.19 -4.62
N GLY A 7 20.95 51.30 -4.54
CA GLY A 7 21.18 50.45 -3.36
C GLY A 7 19.98 49.54 -3.03
N ASP A 8 19.56 49.57 -1.76
CA ASP A 8 18.38 48.87 -1.23
C ASP A 8 17.10 49.70 -1.34
N SER A 9 17.00 50.63 -2.30
CA SER A 9 15.77 51.39 -2.51
C SER A 9 15.38 51.38 -3.98
N ILE A 10 14.09 51.14 -4.23
CA ILE A 10 13.49 51.35 -5.54
C ILE A 10 12.99 52.78 -5.54
N LEU A 11 13.69 53.66 -6.27
CA LEU A 11 13.24 55.04 -6.48
C LEU A 11 12.35 55.06 -7.70
N ILE A 12 11.08 55.32 -7.47
CA ILE A 12 10.09 55.50 -8.51
C ILE A 12 9.98 56.99 -8.79
N ALA A 13 10.60 57.44 -9.89
CA ALA A 13 10.50 58.83 -10.32
C ALA A 13 9.33 58.98 -11.31
N ASN A 14 8.29 59.70 -10.89
CA ASN A 14 7.25 60.19 -11.79
C ASN A 14 7.58 61.62 -12.19
N SER A 15 7.53 61.90 -13.49
CA SER A 15 7.75 63.24 -14.05
C SER A 15 6.44 63.66 -14.70
N LEU A 16 5.55 64.21 -13.89
CA LEU A 16 4.37 64.95 -14.35
C LEU A 16 4.71 66.44 -14.16
N ASP A 17 4.63 67.22 -15.23
CA ASP A 17 4.78 68.69 -15.22
C ASP A 17 6.15 69.28 -14.79
N GLY A 18 7.24 68.52 -14.91
CA GLY A 18 8.60 69.03 -14.66
C GLY A 18 9.03 69.04 -13.18
N HIS A 19 8.15 68.60 -12.27
CA HIS A 19 8.54 68.20 -10.92
C HIS A 19 8.73 66.68 -10.85
N ARG A 20 9.83 66.27 -10.21
CA ARG A 20 10.16 64.86 -10.00
C ARG A 20 9.80 64.48 -8.57
N ASP A 21 8.67 63.80 -8.43
CA ASP A 21 8.34 63.16 -7.16
C ASP A 21 8.99 61.78 -7.12
N TYR A 22 9.72 61.52 -6.04
CA TYR A 22 10.39 60.26 -5.79
C TYR A 22 9.67 59.51 -4.69
N VAL A 23 9.06 58.37 -5.03
CA VAL A 23 8.61 57.42 -4.02
C VAL A 23 9.76 56.46 -3.76
N ALA A 24 10.41 56.61 -2.60
CA ALA A 24 11.42 55.67 -2.13
C ALA A 24 10.72 54.46 -1.49
N VAL A 25 10.72 53.33 -2.18
CA VAL A 25 10.31 52.06 -1.59
C VAL A 25 11.56 51.40 -1.04
N GLN A 26 11.72 51.45 0.29
CA GLN A 26 12.83 50.82 0.97
C GLN A 26 12.71 49.30 0.84
N ARG A 27 13.73 48.67 0.26
CA ARG A 27 13.86 47.23 0.14
C ARG A 27 14.16 46.71 1.53
N HIS A 28 13.11 46.37 2.28
CA HIS A 28 13.30 45.66 3.55
C HIS A 28 14.09 44.37 3.27
N SER A 29 15.18 44.16 4.01
CA SER A 29 16.01 42.97 3.88
C SER A 29 15.26 41.68 4.24
N ASP A 30 14.08 41.81 4.85
CA ASP A 30 13.06 40.75 4.93
C ASP A 30 12.43 40.53 3.55
N ARG A 31 13.22 39.96 2.64
CA ARG A 31 12.94 39.62 1.24
C ARG A 31 11.75 38.66 1.01
N THR A 32 10.86 38.46 1.97
CA THR A 32 10.08 37.21 2.04
C THR A 32 8.56 37.33 1.95
N ALA A 33 7.96 38.52 2.00
CA ALA A 33 6.51 38.61 1.97
C ALA A 33 5.98 38.98 0.56
N PHE A 34 5.39 38.00 -0.15
CA PHE A 34 4.58 38.25 -1.34
C PHE A 34 3.42 39.24 -1.09
N THR A 35 3.01 39.38 0.17
CA THR A 35 2.11 40.45 0.63
C THR A 35 2.68 41.83 0.34
N THR A 36 3.98 42.03 0.55
CA THR A 36 4.69 43.28 0.20
C THR A 36 4.68 43.50 -1.31
N LEU A 37 4.86 42.45 -2.11
CA LEU A 37 4.83 42.56 -3.57
C LEU A 37 3.46 43.02 -4.08
N TRP A 38 2.37 42.56 -3.48
CA TRP A 38 1.04 43.07 -3.84
C TRP A 38 0.85 44.54 -3.46
N ASN A 39 1.26 44.96 -2.26
CA ASN A 39 1.16 46.37 -1.85
C ASN A 39 1.99 47.28 -2.76
N ILE A 40 3.20 46.84 -3.14
CA ILE A 40 4.03 47.53 -4.14
C ILE A 40 3.30 47.61 -5.48
N THR A 41 2.72 46.48 -5.94
CA THR A 41 1.96 46.41 -7.20
C THR A 41 0.80 47.39 -7.21
N ALA A 42 0.04 47.47 -6.11
CA ALA A 42 -1.10 48.38 -5.97
C ALA A 42 -0.67 49.85 -5.97
N ASN A 43 0.39 50.18 -5.23
CA ASN A 43 0.94 51.53 -5.21
C ASN A 43 1.46 51.97 -6.59
N ILE A 44 2.17 51.09 -7.31
CA ILE A 44 2.62 51.34 -8.68
C ILE A 44 1.42 51.54 -9.62
N TYR A 45 0.35 50.77 -9.43
CA TYR A 45 -0.82 50.83 -10.29
C TYR A 45 -1.54 52.18 -10.16
N HIS A 46 -1.67 52.69 -8.93
CA HIS A 46 -2.22 54.03 -8.69
C HIS A 46 -1.40 55.14 -9.36
N ALA A 47 -0.09 54.96 -9.50
CA ALA A 47 0.77 55.90 -10.18
C ALA A 47 0.77 55.74 -11.71
N CYS A 48 0.66 54.51 -12.22
CA CYS A 48 0.91 54.17 -13.63
C CYS A 48 0.03 53.01 -14.14
N ALA A 49 -1.29 53.19 -14.06
CA ALA A 49 -2.26 52.14 -14.43
C ALA A 49 -2.17 51.67 -15.90
N ASN A 50 -1.61 52.48 -16.82
CA ASN A 50 -1.60 52.24 -18.26
C ASN A 50 -0.22 51.82 -18.83
N ASP A 51 0.80 51.55 -18.00
CA ASP A 51 2.13 51.15 -18.50
C ASP A 51 2.15 49.64 -18.84
N SER A 52 2.10 49.34 -20.14
CA SER A 52 2.11 47.97 -20.67
C SER A 52 3.41 47.19 -20.41
N ARG A 53 4.50 47.87 -20.02
CA ARG A 53 5.74 47.20 -19.61
C ARG A 53 5.61 46.62 -18.21
N LEU A 54 4.82 47.28 -17.37
CA LEU A 54 4.58 46.87 -15.98
C LEU A 54 3.45 45.87 -15.88
N TYR A 55 2.39 46.07 -16.66
CA TYR A 55 1.14 45.36 -16.52
C TYR A 55 0.73 44.61 -17.78
N ASN A 56 0.28 43.38 -17.60
CA ASN A 56 -0.38 42.65 -18.68
C ASN A 56 -1.85 43.12 -18.79
N HIS A 57 -2.14 43.88 -19.85
CA HIS A 57 -3.48 44.38 -20.15
C HIS A 57 -4.26 43.37 -20.99
N GLU A 58 -4.72 42.29 -20.37
CA GLU A 58 -5.63 41.34 -21.05
C GLU A 58 -7.03 41.93 -21.27
N GLN A 59 -7.39 43.01 -20.56
CA GLN A 59 -8.70 43.64 -20.64
C GLN A 59 -8.59 45.10 -21.11
N PRO A 60 -9.56 45.60 -21.92
CA PRO A 60 -9.54 46.96 -22.45
C PRO A 60 -9.64 48.05 -21.37
N ASN A 61 -10.23 47.72 -20.21
CA ASN A 61 -10.30 48.60 -19.04
C ASN A 61 -9.69 47.88 -17.84
N PRO A 62 -8.35 47.88 -17.70
CA PRO A 62 -7.66 47.22 -16.61
C PRO A 62 -8.06 47.90 -15.29
N SER A 63 -8.54 47.11 -14.33
CA SER A 63 -8.80 47.55 -12.96
C SER A 63 -7.71 47.01 -12.04
N LEU A 64 -7.52 47.58 -10.85
CA LEU A 64 -6.59 47.03 -9.86
C LEU A 64 -6.87 45.55 -9.55
N ASN A 65 -8.13 45.11 -9.68
CA ASN A 65 -8.55 43.73 -9.44
C ASN A 65 -8.22 42.77 -10.60
N THR A 66 -7.95 43.30 -11.80
CA THR A 66 -7.74 42.52 -13.02
C THR A 66 -6.34 42.66 -13.60
N VAL A 67 -5.63 43.71 -13.23
CA VAL A 67 -4.25 43.95 -13.63
C VAL A 67 -3.28 43.00 -12.93
N SER A 68 -2.24 42.58 -13.62
CA SER A 68 -1.18 41.72 -13.08
C SER A 68 0.16 42.13 -13.64
N LEU A 69 1.22 42.01 -12.83
CA LEU A 69 2.57 42.39 -13.28
C LEU A 69 3.08 41.46 -14.37
N THR A 70 3.82 42.01 -15.33
CA THR A 70 4.62 41.21 -16.27
C THR A 70 5.75 40.49 -15.54
N GLN A 71 6.31 39.44 -16.14
CA GLN A 71 7.46 38.75 -15.57
C GLN A 71 8.69 39.66 -15.45
N GLU A 72 8.93 40.51 -16.46
CA GLU A 72 10.04 41.46 -16.44
C GLU A 72 9.89 42.46 -15.29
N ALA A 73 8.69 43.02 -15.10
CA ALA A 73 8.41 43.93 -14.00
C ALA A 73 8.58 43.25 -12.63
N CYS A 74 8.05 42.04 -12.47
CA CYS A 74 8.25 41.25 -11.26
C CYS A 74 9.75 41.04 -11.00
N THR A 75 10.50 40.59 -12.01
CA THR A 75 11.93 40.30 -11.88
C THR A 75 12.75 41.56 -11.60
N ALA A 76 12.34 42.71 -12.13
CA ALA A 76 12.97 43.99 -11.82
C ALA A 76 12.76 44.39 -10.34
N ILE A 77 11.56 44.16 -9.79
CA ILE A 77 11.21 44.53 -8.41
C ILE A 77 11.88 43.59 -7.39
N VAL A 78 11.66 42.27 -7.51
CA VAL A 78 12.13 41.29 -6.51
C VAL A 78 13.46 40.63 -6.87
N GLY A 79 13.93 40.75 -8.10
CA GLY A 79 15.12 40.06 -8.62
C GLY A 79 14.80 38.71 -9.29
N PRO A 80 15.79 38.11 -9.98
CA PRO A 80 15.63 36.84 -10.69
C PRO A 80 15.69 35.60 -9.76
N GLY A 81 16.08 35.78 -8.51
CA GLY A 81 16.24 34.71 -7.53
C GLY A 81 14.91 34.15 -7.00
N TRP A 82 15.02 33.10 -6.19
CA TRP A 82 13.94 32.61 -5.36
C TRP A 82 14.16 33.02 -3.90
N THR A 83 13.12 32.93 -3.08
CA THR A 83 13.15 33.35 -1.68
C THR A 83 12.72 32.22 -0.75
N TRP A 84 13.37 32.14 0.41
CA TRP A 84 13.01 31.14 1.42
C TRP A 84 11.65 31.47 2.03
N TYR A 85 10.85 30.45 2.32
CA TYR A 85 9.70 30.64 3.20
C TYR A 85 10.18 30.88 4.64
N PRO A 86 9.37 31.58 5.46
CA PRO A 86 9.64 31.68 6.90
C PRO A 86 9.82 30.30 7.53
N ARG A 87 10.81 30.16 8.43
CA ARG A 87 11.13 28.87 9.08
C ARG A 87 9.93 28.27 9.81
N ALA A 88 9.11 29.12 10.44
CA ALA A 88 7.88 28.72 11.12
C ALA A 88 6.89 28.06 10.15
N ASP A 89 6.69 28.65 8.97
CA ASP A 89 5.79 28.11 7.95
C ASP A 89 6.31 26.78 7.39
N ILE A 90 7.61 26.67 7.15
CA ILE A 90 8.24 25.42 6.70
C ILE A 90 7.95 24.31 7.72
N PHE A 91 8.18 24.58 9.01
CA PHE A 91 7.95 23.61 10.07
C PHE A 91 6.47 23.28 10.28
N ALA A 92 5.58 24.28 10.19
CA ALA A 92 4.14 24.08 10.26
C ALA A 92 3.64 23.15 9.14
N ARG A 93 4.13 23.33 7.90
CA ARG A 93 3.80 22.44 6.78
C ARG A 93 4.34 21.03 6.98
N MET A 94 5.59 20.92 7.44
CA MET A 94 6.21 19.62 7.75
C MET A 94 5.42 18.83 8.81
N THR A 95 5.02 19.48 9.90
CA THR A 95 4.28 18.83 10.99
C THR A 95 2.84 18.49 10.61
N SER A 96 2.19 19.34 9.82
CA SER A 96 0.75 19.21 9.52
C SER A 96 0.38 17.93 8.79
N TRP A 97 1.17 17.48 7.80
CA TRP A 97 0.83 16.27 7.03
C TRP A 97 2.04 15.42 6.62
N ARG A 98 3.29 15.95 6.62
CA ARG A 98 4.46 15.11 6.29
C ARG A 98 4.85 14.17 7.39
N PHE A 99 4.77 14.61 8.64
CA PHE A 99 5.01 13.73 9.77
C PHE A 99 4.01 12.56 9.79
N PRO A 100 2.71 12.76 9.56
CA PRO A 100 1.77 11.68 9.29
C PRO A 100 2.16 10.77 8.11
N LEU A 101 2.68 11.33 7.01
CA LEU A 101 3.19 10.53 5.89
C LEU A 101 4.39 9.66 6.29
N PHE A 102 5.37 10.23 7.00
CA PHE A 102 6.53 9.49 7.50
C PHE A 102 6.15 8.47 8.56
N GLN A 103 5.15 8.76 9.39
CA GLN A 103 4.57 7.80 10.32
C GLN A 103 3.96 6.62 9.55
N LEU A 104 3.21 6.88 8.47
CA LEU A 104 2.65 5.83 7.62
C LEU A 104 3.75 4.96 6.99
N VAL A 105 4.82 5.57 6.48
CA VAL A 105 6.03 4.88 5.99
C VAL A 105 6.67 4.04 7.10
N ALA A 106 6.80 4.58 8.30
CA ALA A 106 7.38 3.88 9.45
C ALA A 106 6.51 2.69 9.90
N THR A 107 5.19 2.72 9.64
CA THR A 107 4.30 1.59 9.92
C THR A 107 4.33 0.49 8.84
N PHE A 108 5.05 0.69 7.73
CA PHE A 108 5.21 -0.35 6.72
C PHE A 108 5.78 -1.64 7.35
N PRO A 109 5.09 -2.78 7.22
CA PRO A 109 5.55 -4.08 7.73
C PRO A 109 6.92 -4.43 7.16
N ARG A 110 7.87 -4.74 8.04
CA ARG A 110 9.25 -5.07 7.69
C ARG A 110 9.67 -6.36 8.38
N PRO A 111 10.41 -7.25 7.71
CA PRO A 111 10.93 -8.44 8.34
C PRO A 111 11.94 -8.05 9.43
N PRO A 112 11.84 -8.61 10.65
CA PRO A 112 12.65 -8.24 11.81
C PRO A 112 14.05 -8.85 11.73
N LEU A 113 14.82 -8.47 10.72
CA LEU A 113 16.16 -8.99 10.46
C LEU A 113 17.21 -8.08 11.12
N SER A 114 17.79 -7.15 10.36
CA SER A 114 18.77 -6.18 10.87
C SER A 114 18.34 -4.76 10.54
N PHE A 115 18.95 -3.77 11.21
CA PHE A 115 18.72 -2.36 10.92
C PHE A 115 18.99 -2.02 9.44
N ASN A 116 20.04 -2.58 8.84
CA ASN A 116 20.38 -2.33 7.44
C ASN A 116 19.29 -2.85 6.48
N VAL A 117 18.69 -4.00 6.79
CA VAL A 117 17.58 -4.53 6.00
C VAL A 117 16.33 -3.67 6.18
N ASN A 118 16.04 -3.23 7.40
CA ASN A 118 14.93 -2.32 7.67
C ASN A 118 15.09 -1.00 6.91
N LEU A 119 16.30 -0.44 6.89
CA LEU A 119 16.63 0.76 6.14
C LEU A 119 16.47 0.51 4.64
N PHE A 120 17.00 -0.61 4.11
CA PHE A 120 16.84 -1.00 2.72
C PHE A 120 15.36 -1.07 2.31
N VAL A 121 14.50 -1.71 3.10
CA VAL A 121 13.07 -1.82 2.78
C VAL A 121 12.40 -0.44 2.69
N ILE A 122 12.76 0.50 3.58
CA ILE A 122 12.23 1.86 3.53
C ILE A 122 12.77 2.64 2.33
N LEU A 123 14.07 2.51 2.02
CA LEU A 123 14.68 3.11 0.84
C LEU A 123 14.07 2.53 -0.45
N HIS A 124 13.85 1.22 -0.52
CA HIS A 124 13.22 0.58 -1.67
C HIS A 124 11.78 1.03 -1.83
N LEU A 125 11.01 1.08 -0.72
CA LEU A 125 9.64 1.61 -0.73
C LEU A 125 9.58 3.02 -1.33
N LEU A 126 10.44 3.93 -0.89
CA LEU A 126 10.42 5.34 -1.31
C LEU A 126 11.10 5.59 -2.66
N GLY A 127 12.12 4.79 -3.00
CA GLY A 127 12.94 4.93 -4.20
C GLY A 127 12.42 4.16 -5.40
N ASP A 128 11.63 3.11 -5.19
CA ASP A 128 11.01 2.30 -6.25
C ASP A 128 9.59 1.82 -5.86
N PRO A 129 8.60 2.72 -5.93
CA PRO A 129 7.22 2.37 -5.60
C PRO A 129 6.62 1.34 -6.56
N ILE A 130 7.10 1.28 -7.81
CA ILE A 130 6.57 0.37 -8.82
C ILE A 130 7.00 -1.05 -8.51
N ASP A 131 8.30 -1.29 -8.30
CA ASP A 131 8.80 -2.62 -7.98
C ASP A 131 8.28 -3.07 -6.60
N THR A 132 8.19 -2.16 -5.62
CA THR A 132 7.59 -2.46 -4.31
C THR A 132 6.15 -2.97 -4.45
N ILE A 133 5.26 -2.26 -5.16
CA ILE A 133 3.86 -2.68 -5.34
C ILE A 133 3.78 -3.96 -6.17
N ARG A 134 4.59 -4.07 -7.24
CA ARG A 134 4.69 -5.28 -8.06
C ARG A 134 5.04 -6.49 -7.21
N ASN A 135 6.07 -6.41 -6.37
CA ASN A 135 6.54 -7.53 -5.55
C ASN A 135 5.50 -7.95 -4.51
N LEU A 136 4.78 -6.99 -3.89
CA LEU A 136 3.66 -7.29 -3.00
C LEU A 136 2.53 -8.05 -3.74
N LEU A 137 2.21 -7.65 -4.98
CA LEU A 137 1.21 -8.32 -5.80
C LEU A 137 1.67 -9.71 -6.26
N VAL A 138 2.93 -9.87 -6.66
CA VAL A 138 3.52 -11.17 -7.01
C VAL A 138 3.40 -12.11 -5.81
N LYS A 139 3.78 -11.66 -4.60
CA LYS A 139 3.65 -12.47 -3.38
C LYS A 139 2.21 -12.90 -3.12
N LEU A 140 1.22 -12.03 -3.35
CA LEU A 140 -0.19 -12.38 -3.24
C LEU A 140 -0.62 -13.41 -4.30
N THR A 141 -0.15 -13.28 -5.54
CA THR A 141 -0.47 -14.20 -6.64
C THR A 141 0.19 -15.58 -6.47
N GLU A 142 1.42 -15.62 -5.94
CA GLU A 142 2.09 -16.86 -5.56
C GLU A 142 1.27 -17.61 -4.49
N CYS A 143 0.82 -16.89 -3.47
CA CYS A 143 -0.04 -17.44 -2.42
C CYS A 143 -1.41 -17.87 -2.94
N GLU A 144 -2.01 -17.12 -3.86
CA GLU A 144 -3.28 -17.49 -4.52
C GLU A 144 -3.12 -18.82 -5.26
N THR A 145 -2.03 -18.96 -6.01
CA THR A 145 -1.73 -20.18 -6.78
C THR A 145 -1.54 -21.38 -5.85
N ARG A 146 -0.78 -21.21 -4.76
CA ARG A 146 -0.53 -22.25 -3.77
C ARG A 146 -1.80 -22.63 -3.00
N ALA A 147 -2.63 -21.64 -2.65
CA ALA A 147 -3.92 -21.84 -2.01
C ALA A 147 -4.88 -22.67 -2.87
N LEU A 148 -4.96 -22.35 -4.17
CA LEU A 148 -5.78 -23.10 -5.12
C LEU A 148 -5.27 -24.53 -5.31
N TYR A 149 -3.95 -24.72 -5.36
CA TYR A 149 -3.32 -26.03 -5.42
C TYR A 149 -3.72 -26.89 -4.21
N TRP A 150 -3.47 -26.42 -2.99
CA TRP A 150 -3.81 -27.19 -1.79
C TRP A 150 -5.31 -27.42 -1.66
N ARG A 151 -6.14 -26.43 -1.99
CA ARG A 151 -7.59 -26.61 -1.98
C ARG A 151 -8.01 -27.78 -2.86
N ARG A 152 -7.46 -27.88 -4.08
CA ARG A 152 -7.74 -28.97 -5.02
C ARG A 152 -7.25 -30.32 -4.49
N GLU A 153 -6.04 -30.38 -3.94
CA GLU A 153 -5.49 -31.62 -3.36
C GLU A 153 -6.36 -32.13 -2.21
N PHE A 154 -6.77 -31.24 -1.30
CA PHE A 154 -7.72 -31.57 -0.24
C PHE A 154 -9.10 -31.97 -0.80
N ASP A 155 -9.53 -31.36 -1.91
CA ASP A 155 -10.75 -31.73 -2.61
C ASP A 155 -10.75 -33.15 -3.16
N LEU A 156 -9.60 -33.62 -3.63
CA LEU A 156 -9.42 -34.95 -4.18
C LEU A 156 -9.18 -36.01 -3.10
N SER A 157 -8.25 -35.75 -2.19
CA SER A 157 -7.77 -36.75 -1.21
C SER A 157 -8.74 -36.96 -0.05
N LEU A 158 -9.44 -35.91 0.41
CA LEU A 158 -10.23 -35.95 1.65
C LEU A 158 -11.72 -35.72 1.41
N ARG A 159 -12.32 -36.49 0.49
CA ARG A 159 -13.76 -36.42 0.18
C ARG A 159 -14.67 -36.70 1.38
N SER A 160 -14.17 -37.41 2.39
CA SER A 160 -14.95 -37.80 3.58
C SER A 160 -15.01 -36.76 4.70
N LEU A 161 -14.22 -35.67 4.63
CA LEU A 161 -14.24 -34.61 5.65
C LEU A 161 -15.40 -33.63 5.43
N ALA A 162 -15.91 -33.09 6.55
CA ALA A 162 -16.91 -32.02 6.52
C ALA A 162 -16.34 -30.74 5.87
N GLY A 163 -17.17 -29.98 5.17
CA GLY A 163 -16.74 -28.83 4.37
C GLY A 163 -16.05 -27.71 5.17
N SER A 164 -16.38 -27.51 6.45
CA SER A 164 -15.77 -26.48 7.30
C SER A 164 -14.35 -26.84 7.75
N GLU A 165 -14.10 -28.10 8.11
CA GLU A 165 -12.76 -28.59 8.49
C GLU A 165 -11.82 -28.54 7.29
N LYS A 166 -12.32 -28.99 6.14
CA LYS A 166 -11.60 -28.94 4.87
C LYS A 166 -11.12 -27.52 4.51
N ASP A 167 -11.96 -26.50 4.72
CA ASP A 167 -11.61 -25.11 4.44
C ASP A 167 -10.55 -24.54 5.40
N ARG A 168 -10.33 -25.15 6.56
CA ARG A 168 -9.23 -24.82 7.48
C ARG A 168 -7.93 -25.53 7.08
N ASP A 169 -8.04 -26.76 6.61
CA ASP A 169 -6.88 -27.63 6.40
C ASP A 169 -6.00 -27.21 5.23
N TRP A 170 -6.59 -26.96 4.06
CA TRP A 170 -5.81 -26.47 2.91
C TRP A 170 -5.17 -25.11 3.23
N LYS A 171 -5.85 -24.30 4.03
CA LYS A 171 -5.40 -22.99 4.50
C LYS A 171 -4.19 -23.09 5.42
N ALA A 172 -4.23 -24.06 6.35
CA ALA A 172 -3.14 -24.33 7.27
C ALA A 172 -1.87 -24.82 6.53
N VAL A 173 -2.04 -25.75 5.59
CA VAL A 173 -0.91 -26.20 4.74
C VAL A 173 -0.38 -25.06 3.88
N THR A 174 -1.26 -24.22 3.32
CA THR A 174 -0.83 -23.07 2.50
C THR A 174 0.01 -22.08 3.30
N ILE A 175 -0.39 -21.68 4.52
CA ILE A 175 0.41 -20.71 5.29
C ILE A 175 1.76 -21.28 5.75
N ILE A 176 1.83 -22.58 6.06
CA ILE A 176 3.09 -23.24 6.41
C ILE A 176 4.03 -23.28 5.20
N THR A 177 3.52 -23.68 4.03
CA THR A 177 4.31 -23.72 2.79
C THR A 177 4.74 -22.32 2.32
N GLU A 178 3.91 -21.29 2.54
CA GLU A 178 4.33 -19.88 2.39
C GLU A 178 5.47 -19.49 3.34
N ALA A 179 5.39 -19.93 4.61
CA ALA A 179 6.45 -19.67 5.59
C ALA A 179 7.77 -20.35 5.18
N TYR A 180 7.74 -21.54 4.56
CA TYR A 180 8.93 -22.15 3.96
C TYR A 180 9.42 -21.40 2.70
N ASN A 181 8.50 -20.85 1.89
CA ASN A 181 8.86 -20.04 0.73
C ASN A 181 9.69 -18.81 1.09
N GLU A 182 9.44 -18.20 2.25
CA GLU A 182 10.23 -17.08 2.78
C GLU A 182 11.69 -17.43 3.10
N TRP A 183 11.98 -18.72 3.17
CA TRP A 183 13.30 -19.29 3.36
C TRP A 183 13.81 -20.00 2.10
N ASN A 184 13.14 -19.79 0.97
CA ASN A 184 13.49 -20.38 -0.34
C ASN A 184 13.47 -21.92 -0.35
N GLU A 185 12.57 -22.52 0.46
CA GLU A 185 12.41 -23.98 0.61
C GLU A 185 11.00 -24.46 0.25
N ALA A 186 10.24 -23.66 -0.51
CA ALA A 186 8.85 -23.98 -0.84
C ALA A 186 8.69 -25.34 -1.53
N GLY A 187 9.54 -25.64 -2.52
CA GLY A 187 9.43 -26.90 -3.28
C GLY A 187 9.59 -28.14 -2.39
N THR A 188 10.51 -28.08 -1.42
CA THR A 188 10.75 -29.17 -0.48
C THR A 188 9.55 -29.36 0.45
N ALA A 189 9.02 -28.26 1.00
CA ALA A 189 7.84 -28.31 1.87
C ALA A 189 6.61 -28.83 1.11
N ASP A 190 6.38 -28.36 -0.12
CA ASP A 190 5.24 -28.78 -0.94
C ASP A 190 5.27 -30.29 -1.24
N GLU A 191 6.46 -30.86 -1.49
CA GLU A 191 6.65 -32.31 -1.64
C GLU A 191 6.35 -33.08 -0.37
N VAL A 192 6.87 -32.63 0.78
CA VAL A 192 6.66 -33.27 2.09
C VAL A 192 5.17 -33.32 2.43
N PHE A 193 4.45 -32.20 2.30
CA PHE A 193 3.02 -32.15 2.59
C PHE A 193 2.18 -32.99 1.63
N ARG A 194 2.60 -33.13 0.36
CA ARG A 194 1.90 -33.98 -0.60
C ARG A 194 2.02 -35.46 -0.23
N ARG A 195 3.22 -35.91 0.15
CA ARG A 195 3.45 -37.28 0.63
C ARG A 195 2.67 -37.55 1.90
N LEU A 196 2.73 -36.61 2.85
CA LEU A 196 1.96 -36.69 4.09
C LEU A 196 0.46 -36.83 3.80
N LEU A 197 -0.11 -36.00 2.93
CA LEU A 197 -1.54 -36.05 2.59
C LEU A 197 -1.94 -37.38 1.92
N GLY A 198 -1.06 -37.94 1.07
CA GLY A 198 -1.26 -39.26 0.46
C GLY A 198 -1.42 -40.35 1.51
N GLU A 199 -0.55 -40.37 2.51
CA GLU A 199 -0.58 -41.38 3.58
C GLU A 199 -1.74 -41.17 4.57
N LEU A 200 -2.08 -39.91 4.87
CA LEU A 200 -3.24 -39.60 5.71
C LEU A 200 -4.55 -40.10 5.10
N THR A 201 -4.60 -40.26 3.77
CA THR A 201 -5.77 -40.82 3.09
C THR A 201 -5.99 -42.30 3.44
N GLU A 202 -4.91 -43.02 3.76
CA GLU A 202 -4.97 -44.43 4.16
C GLU A 202 -5.24 -44.60 5.68
N GLN A 203 -4.76 -43.66 6.52
CA GLN A 203 -4.79 -43.79 7.98
C GLN A 203 -5.71 -42.76 8.67
N ARG A 204 -7.00 -43.09 8.77
CA ARG A 204 -8.03 -42.19 9.35
C ARG A 204 -7.77 -41.70 10.78
N HIS A 205 -7.20 -42.53 11.66
CA HIS A 205 -6.97 -42.13 13.05
C HIS A 205 -5.82 -41.13 13.14
N SER A 206 -4.70 -41.44 12.49
CA SER A 206 -3.52 -40.58 12.41
C SER A 206 -3.82 -39.24 11.71
N GLN A 207 -4.78 -39.22 10.77
CA GLN A 207 -5.22 -38.01 10.07
C GLN A 207 -5.66 -36.88 11.00
N ARG A 208 -6.45 -37.17 12.05
CA ARG A 208 -6.96 -36.13 12.94
C ARG A 208 -5.85 -35.50 13.78
N ASP A 209 -4.98 -36.32 14.33
CA ASP A 209 -3.88 -35.87 15.19
C ASP A 209 -2.86 -35.08 14.36
N THR A 210 -2.52 -35.57 13.17
CA THR A 210 -1.63 -34.88 12.23
C THR A 210 -2.18 -33.51 11.81
N MET A 211 -3.46 -33.46 11.43
CA MET A 211 -4.07 -32.19 11.04
C MET A 211 -4.22 -31.24 12.24
N ALA A 212 -4.38 -31.74 13.46
CA ALA A 212 -4.38 -30.90 14.65
C ALA A 212 -3.02 -30.23 14.86
N VAL A 213 -1.91 -30.97 14.69
CA VAL A 213 -0.54 -30.42 14.74
C VAL A 213 -0.32 -29.36 13.65
N ILE A 214 -0.72 -29.64 12.41
CA ILE A 214 -0.61 -28.70 11.27
C ILE A 214 -1.42 -27.43 11.52
N ARG A 215 -2.67 -27.56 11.97
CA ARG A 215 -3.54 -26.41 12.30
C ARG A 215 -2.93 -25.56 13.40
N HIS A 216 -2.41 -26.18 14.45
CA HIS A 216 -1.80 -25.45 15.55
C HIS A 216 -0.59 -24.62 15.09
N ALA A 217 0.31 -25.19 14.29
CA ALA A 217 1.44 -24.45 13.73
C ALA A 217 0.98 -23.31 12.81
N ALA A 218 -0.04 -23.55 11.98
CA ALA A 218 -0.62 -22.53 11.11
C ALA A 218 -1.27 -21.38 11.89
N GLU A 219 -1.98 -21.66 12.98
CA GLU A 219 -2.57 -20.66 13.88
C GLU A 219 -1.47 -19.79 14.51
N LEU A 220 -0.37 -20.40 14.96
CA LEU A 220 0.79 -19.66 15.49
C LEU A 220 1.43 -18.75 14.42
N LEU A 221 1.56 -19.21 13.17
CA LEU A 221 2.08 -18.41 12.06
C LEU A 221 1.13 -17.26 11.67
N ALA A 222 -0.18 -17.50 11.67
CA ALA A 222 -1.19 -16.49 11.37
C ALA A 222 -1.23 -15.40 12.45
N ALA A 223 -1.21 -15.80 13.72
CA ALA A 223 -1.20 -14.89 14.86
C ALA A 223 0.04 -13.97 14.85
N ASP A 224 1.22 -14.51 14.55
CA ASP A 224 2.48 -13.73 14.43
C ASP A 224 2.36 -12.63 13.35
N ARG A 225 1.75 -12.95 12.20
CA ARG A 225 1.56 -12.02 11.07
C ARG A 225 0.48 -10.97 11.28
N ALA A 226 -0.62 -11.29 11.98
CA ALA A 226 -1.80 -10.44 12.07
C ALA A 226 -1.58 -9.15 12.90
N THR A 227 -0.50 -9.08 13.67
CA THR A 227 -0.31 -8.06 14.73
C THR A 227 -0.12 -6.63 14.24
N LYS A 228 0.16 -6.42 12.94
CA LYS A 228 0.39 -5.08 12.37
C LYS A 228 -0.80 -4.47 11.63
N PHE A 229 -1.87 -5.24 11.40
CA PHE A 229 -3.01 -4.76 10.60
C PHE A 229 -3.73 -3.56 11.26
N LEU A 230 -4.09 -3.66 12.54
CA LEU A 230 -4.84 -2.59 13.23
C LEU A 230 -4.04 -1.28 13.42
N PRO A 231 -2.75 -1.32 13.84
CA PRO A 231 -1.92 -0.11 13.85
C PRO A 231 -1.83 0.59 12.49
N ILE A 232 -1.78 -0.18 11.40
CA ILE A 232 -1.71 0.35 10.04
C ILE A 232 -3.02 1.03 9.62
N VAL A 233 -4.17 0.41 9.90
CA VAL A 233 -5.48 1.04 9.67
C VAL A 233 -5.58 2.36 10.45
N SER A 234 -5.11 2.35 11.70
CA SER A 234 -5.09 3.55 12.56
C SER A 234 -4.18 4.65 11.97
N ALA A 235 -2.98 4.30 11.52
CA ALA A 235 -2.03 5.22 10.90
C ALA A 235 -2.60 5.84 9.61
N GLN A 236 -3.34 5.07 8.81
CA GLN A 236 -4.01 5.58 7.61
C GLN A 236 -5.14 6.57 7.96
N ILE A 237 -5.97 6.26 8.95
CA ILE A 237 -7.03 7.17 9.41
C ILE A 237 -6.40 8.49 9.90
N ILE A 238 -5.31 8.42 10.66
CA ILE A 238 -4.58 9.62 11.12
C ILE A 238 -4.02 10.40 9.93
N PHE A 239 -3.42 9.75 8.95
CA PHE A 239 -2.89 10.41 7.75
C PHE A 239 -3.98 11.13 6.95
N ILE A 240 -5.11 10.47 6.69
CA ILE A 240 -6.25 11.06 5.97
C ILE A 240 -6.86 12.21 6.76
N GLY A 241 -7.01 12.03 8.08
CA GLY A 241 -7.49 13.07 9.00
C GLY A 241 -6.57 14.29 9.03
N ALA A 242 -5.25 14.08 9.00
CA ALA A 242 -4.27 15.16 8.95
C ALA A 242 -4.40 15.99 7.65
N ILE A 243 -4.60 15.35 6.50
CA ILE A 243 -4.87 16.04 5.24
C ILE A 243 -6.18 16.83 5.31
N ALA A 244 -7.25 16.25 5.87
CA ALA A 244 -8.53 16.93 6.06
C ALA A 244 -8.39 18.17 6.94
N ILE A 245 -7.66 18.05 8.06
CA ILE A 245 -7.37 19.16 8.97
C ILE A 245 -6.53 20.23 8.27
N ALA A 246 -5.56 19.85 7.44
CA ALA A 246 -4.75 20.82 6.67
C ALA A 246 -5.63 21.64 5.71
N PHE A 247 -6.56 21.00 4.99
CA PHE A 247 -7.54 21.71 4.15
C PHE A 247 -8.45 22.62 4.98
N ALA A 248 -9.02 22.11 6.07
CA ALA A 248 -9.93 22.88 6.92
C ALA A 248 -9.24 24.11 7.53
N LYS A 249 -8.00 23.96 8.03
CA LYS A 249 -7.18 25.07 8.53
C LYS A 249 -6.89 26.10 7.45
N THR A 250 -6.54 25.65 6.25
CA THR A 250 -6.25 26.55 5.12
C THR A 250 -7.51 27.30 4.68
N ALA A 251 -8.66 26.63 4.59
CA ALA A 251 -9.94 27.25 4.26
C ALA A 251 -10.40 28.26 5.34
N ALA A 252 -10.26 27.91 6.63
CA ALA A 252 -10.59 28.82 7.72
C ALA A 252 -9.71 30.08 7.71
N ALA A 253 -8.40 29.92 7.46
CA ALA A 253 -7.50 31.06 7.29
C ALA A 253 -7.87 31.92 6.07
N ALA A 254 -8.31 31.29 4.98
CA ALA A 254 -8.72 31.94 3.75
C ALA A 254 -9.96 32.84 3.91
N GLY A 255 -10.92 32.40 4.72
CA GLY A 255 -12.16 33.12 5.01
C GLY A 255 -12.01 34.28 6.01
N SER A 256 -10.89 34.33 6.75
CA SER A 256 -10.63 35.44 7.65
C SER A 256 -10.36 36.75 6.88
N ASN A 257 -11.04 37.83 7.25
CA ASN A 257 -10.78 39.18 6.72
C ASN A 257 -9.49 39.81 7.29
N SER A 258 -8.66 39.01 7.96
CA SER A 258 -7.42 39.48 8.56
C SER A 258 -6.49 40.03 7.47
N PRO A 259 -5.99 41.27 7.62
CA PRO A 259 -5.18 41.96 6.61
C PRO A 259 -3.81 41.31 6.37
N ALA A 260 -3.36 40.44 7.27
CA ALA A 260 -2.12 39.68 7.15
C ALA A 260 -2.42 38.18 7.34
N PRO A 261 -2.80 37.45 6.29
CA PRO A 261 -2.94 36.01 6.39
C PRO A 261 -1.54 35.42 6.64
N THR A 262 -1.37 34.78 7.80
CA THR A 262 -0.18 33.99 8.11
C THR A 262 -0.07 32.74 7.25
N VAL A 263 -1.14 32.37 6.55
CA VAL A 263 -1.22 31.15 5.72
C VAL A 263 -1.44 31.53 4.26
N PHE A 264 -0.48 31.17 3.41
CA PHE A 264 -0.58 31.37 1.96
C PHE A 264 -1.29 30.17 1.31
N ILE A 265 -2.57 30.35 0.95
CA ILE A 265 -3.46 29.27 0.43
C ILE A 265 -2.85 28.53 -0.76
N ASN A 266 -2.26 29.26 -1.72
CA ASN A 266 -1.62 28.68 -2.90
C ASN A 266 -0.40 27.81 -2.53
N VAL A 267 0.37 28.21 -1.51
CA VAL A 267 1.55 27.49 -1.06
C VAL A 267 1.13 26.20 -0.37
N GLU A 268 0.07 26.24 0.44
CA GLU A 268 -0.52 25.05 1.05
C GLU A 268 -1.10 24.10 -0.01
N ALA A 269 -1.83 24.63 -1.00
CA ALA A 269 -2.38 23.82 -2.09
C ALA A 269 -1.27 23.09 -2.88
N HIS A 270 -0.16 23.77 -3.19
CA HIS A 270 0.99 23.11 -3.82
C HIS A 270 1.70 22.15 -2.86
N SER A 271 1.80 22.48 -1.58
CA SER A 271 2.36 21.58 -0.56
C SER A 271 1.62 20.24 -0.57
N ILE A 272 0.27 20.30 -0.54
CA ILE A 272 -0.63 19.14 -0.65
C ILE A 272 -0.47 18.41 -2.00
N ALA A 273 -0.32 19.16 -3.09
CA ALA A 273 -0.10 18.59 -4.41
C ALA A 273 1.19 17.74 -4.48
N PHE A 274 2.29 18.20 -3.86
CA PHE A 274 3.52 17.41 -3.74
C PHE A 274 3.35 16.19 -2.82
N SER A 275 2.49 16.27 -1.79
CA SER A 275 2.12 15.11 -0.96
C SER A 275 1.41 14.04 -1.75
N ALA A 276 0.49 14.46 -2.62
CA ALA A 276 -0.38 13.56 -3.35
C ALA A 276 0.40 12.61 -4.27
N LEU A 277 1.62 13.02 -4.68
CA LEU A 277 2.57 12.14 -5.36
C LEU A 277 2.88 10.85 -4.59
N TYR A 278 2.73 10.84 -3.25
CA TYR A 278 3.00 9.71 -2.38
C TYR A 278 1.74 8.93 -1.97
N PHE A 279 0.57 9.21 -2.55
CA PHE A 279 -0.65 8.47 -2.22
C PHE A 279 -0.59 6.98 -2.58
N TRP A 280 0.34 6.56 -3.45
CA TRP A 280 0.63 5.15 -3.71
C TRP A 280 1.14 4.39 -2.46
N ILE A 281 1.63 5.07 -1.41
CA ILE A 281 2.03 4.45 -0.14
C ILE A 281 0.82 3.80 0.54
N ILE A 282 -0.37 4.38 0.39
CA ILE A 282 -1.61 3.90 1.00
C ILE A 282 -1.84 2.42 0.65
N PRO A 283 -2.00 2.02 -0.63
CA PRO A 283 -2.22 0.62 -0.96
C PRO A 283 -0.99 -0.25 -0.69
N ALA A 284 0.23 0.27 -0.83
CA ALA A 284 1.44 -0.50 -0.54
C ALA A 284 1.47 -0.96 0.93
N VAL A 285 1.18 -0.05 1.86
CA VAL A 285 1.09 -0.34 3.30
C VAL A 285 -0.09 -1.28 3.61
N ILE A 286 -1.25 -1.11 2.96
CA ILE A 286 -2.39 -2.05 3.10
C ILE A 286 -1.98 -3.46 2.66
N MET A 287 -1.43 -3.62 1.45
CA MET A 287 -1.06 -4.93 0.91
C MET A 287 0.01 -5.59 1.78
N ALA A 288 1.03 -4.85 2.21
CA ALA A 288 2.04 -5.35 3.13
C ALA A 288 1.42 -5.76 4.48
N SER A 289 0.42 -5.03 4.98
CA SER A 289 -0.31 -5.41 6.20
C SER A 289 -1.14 -6.68 6.07
N VAL A 290 -1.67 -6.93 4.87
CA VAL A 290 -2.43 -8.14 4.56
C VAL A 290 -1.48 -9.33 4.50
N ILE A 291 -0.33 -9.21 3.84
CA ILE A 291 0.69 -10.28 3.78
C ILE A 291 1.26 -10.57 5.17
N GLY A 292 1.47 -9.51 5.95
CA GLY A 292 2.06 -9.58 7.28
C GLY A 292 3.56 -9.89 7.25
N VAL A 293 4.20 -9.73 8.40
CA VAL A 293 5.62 -10.05 8.63
C VAL A 293 5.73 -10.75 9.98
N SER A 294 6.77 -11.56 10.18
CA SER A 294 7.02 -12.14 11.49
C SER A 294 7.37 -11.07 12.51
N GLN A 295 7.04 -11.26 13.79
CA GLN A 295 7.37 -10.25 14.81
C GLN A 295 8.86 -10.25 15.19
N THR A 296 9.46 -11.43 15.18
CA THR A 296 10.88 -11.62 15.50
C THR A 296 11.58 -12.41 14.40
N GLU A 297 12.91 -12.30 14.33
CA GLU A 297 13.74 -13.01 13.36
C GLU A 297 13.52 -14.53 13.43
N HIS A 298 13.39 -15.03 14.67
CA HIS A 298 13.33 -16.44 15.03
C HIS A 298 11.91 -17.00 15.14
N ALA A 299 10.85 -16.19 15.01
CA ALA A 299 9.47 -16.65 15.18
C ALA A 299 9.13 -17.79 14.22
N ILE A 300 9.35 -17.60 12.91
CA ILE A 300 9.07 -18.62 11.88
C ILE A 300 9.93 -19.88 12.09
N PRO A 301 11.27 -19.81 12.19
CA PRO A 301 12.09 -20.99 12.47
C PRO A 301 11.67 -21.75 13.72
N ARG A 302 11.33 -21.05 14.80
CA ARG A 302 10.87 -21.67 16.04
C ARG A 302 9.55 -22.41 15.85
N ILE A 303 8.57 -21.80 15.17
CA ILE A 303 7.27 -22.43 14.92
C ILE A 303 7.41 -23.63 13.99
N LEU A 304 8.20 -23.51 12.91
CA LEU A 304 8.45 -24.60 11.97
C LEU A 304 9.28 -25.74 12.58
N GLY A 305 10.26 -25.42 13.42
CA GLY A 305 11.01 -26.41 14.20
C GLY A 305 10.12 -27.17 15.17
N ARG A 306 9.19 -26.48 15.84
CA ARG A 306 8.21 -27.14 16.70
C ARG A 306 7.24 -28.02 15.91
N LEU A 307 6.80 -27.57 14.74
CA LEU A 307 6.00 -28.38 13.83
C LEU A 307 6.72 -29.67 13.44
N GLN A 308 8.02 -29.61 13.15
CA GLN A 308 8.84 -30.80 12.88
C GLN A 308 8.87 -31.74 14.09
N GLU A 309 9.17 -31.24 15.30
CA GLU A 309 9.19 -32.05 16.52
C GLU A 309 7.85 -32.75 16.78
N ASP A 310 6.74 -32.04 16.59
CA ASP A 310 5.40 -32.58 16.84
C ASP A 310 4.99 -33.56 15.73
N LEU A 311 5.41 -33.36 14.47
CA LEU A 311 5.24 -34.34 13.40
C LEU A 311 6.08 -35.60 13.62
N ASP A 312 7.31 -35.49 14.11
CA ASP A 312 8.17 -36.64 14.42
C ASP A 312 7.59 -37.51 15.55
N ARG A 313 6.80 -36.94 16.45
CA ARG A 313 6.07 -37.72 17.47
C ARG A 313 4.93 -38.54 16.87
N VAL A 314 4.28 -38.05 15.82
CA VAL A 314 3.18 -38.74 15.14
C VAL A 314 3.73 -39.73 14.09
N PHE A 315 4.82 -39.36 13.40
CA PHE A 315 5.48 -40.13 12.35
C PHE A 315 7.01 -40.15 12.55
N PRO A 316 7.54 -41.03 13.42
CA PRO A 316 8.96 -41.06 13.73
C PRO A 316 9.84 -41.18 12.49
N SER A 317 10.67 -40.15 12.26
CA SER A 317 11.73 -40.11 11.23
C SER A 317 11.28 -40.27 9.78
N LYS A 318 9.98 -40.15 9.48
CA LYS A 318 9.48 -40.36 8.11
C LYS A 318 9.59 -39.11 7.24
N TYR A 319 9.45 -37.94 7.86
CA TYR A 319 9.44 -36.66 7.17
C TYR A 319 10.49 -35.75 7.81
N LYS A 320 11.48 -35.35 7.02
CA LYS A 320 12.42 -34.31 7.44
C LYS A 320 12.03 -33.02 6.74
N LEU A 321 11.43 -32.08 7.48
CA LEU A 321 11.23 -30.73 6.98
C LEU A 321 12.60 -30.02 6.85
N PRO A 322 12.72 -29.05 5.93
CA PRO A 322 13.93 -28.26 5.78
C PRO A 322 14.31 -27.57 7.10
N ASN A 323 15.46 -27.95 7.68
CA ASN A 323 15.97 -27.40 8.96
C ASN A 323 17.36 -26.76 8.82
N ASP A 324 18.06 -27.02 7.71
CA ASP A 324 19.51 -26.78 7.59
C ASP A 324 19.90 -25.28 7.42
N TYR A 325 18.94 -24.37 7.27
CA TYR A 325 19.19 -22.98 6.82
C TYR A 325 18.87 -21.86 7.82
N ILE A 326 18.62 -22.18 9.10
CA ILE A 326 18.29 -21.20 10.14
C ILE A 326 19.42 -20.15 10.36
N HIS A 327 20.64 -20.37 9.83
CA HIS A 327 21.81 -19.52 10.10
C HIS A 327 22.20 -18.52 9.00
N ASP A 328 21.75 -18.67 7.74
CA ASP A 328 22.15 -17.74 6.67
C ASP A 328 21.17 -16.55 6.55
N LYS A 329 21.35 -15.56 7.44
CA LYS A 329 20.56 -14.32 7.45
C LYS A 329 20.59 -13.60 6.11
N LEU A 330 21.76 -13.59 5.45
CA LEU A 330 21.94 -12.91 4.19
C LEU A 330 21.26 -13.68 3.05
N GLY A 331 21.30 -15.00 3.07
CA GLY A 331 20.52 -15.87 2.19
C GLY A 331 19.02 -15.60 2.30
N ARG A 332 18.47 -15.44 3.50
CA ARG A 332 17.04 -15.08 3.68
C ARG A 332 16.71 -13.72 3.06
N VAL A 333 17.55 -12.70 3.27
CA VAL A 333 17.40 -11.39 2.63
C VAL A 333 17.38 -11.56 1.11
N VAL A 334 18.44 -12.18 0.59
CA VAL A 334 18.80 -12.28 -0.82
C VAL A 334 17.93 -13.27 -1.62
N LYS A 335 17.16 -14.14 -0.97
CA LYS A 335 16.33 -15.16 -1.63
C LYS A 335 14.82 -14.94 -1.45
N GLY A 336 14.38 -13.77 -0.99
CA GLY A 336 12.95 -13.41 -0.98
C GLY A 336 12.27 -13.38 0.39
N GLY A 337 13.04 -13.32 1.48
CA GLY A 337 12.51 -13.05 2.83
C GLY A 337 12.01 -11.61 3.00
N ILE A 338 12.14 -10.76 1.97
CA ILE A 338 11.61 -9.40 1.91
C ILE A 338 10.51 -9.37 0.85
N TYR A 339 9.23 -9.30 1.22
CA TYR A 339 8.13 -9.36 0.24
C TYR A 339 8.06 -8.15 -0.68
N SER A 340 8.61 -7.01 -0.28
CA SER A 340 8.72 -5.83 -1.13
C SER A 340 9.88 -5.94 -2.13
N TRP A 341 10.73 -6.98 -2.04
CA TRP A 341 11.90 -7.16 -2.90
C TRP A 341 12.16 -8.64 -3.18
N GLN A 342 11.83 -9.08 -4.39
CA GLN A 342 12.07 -10.46 -4.83
C GLN A 342 13.16 -10.51 -5.92
N PRO A 343 14.40 -10.84 -5.57
CA PRO A 343 15.47 -10.97 -6.56
C PRO A 343 15.37 -12.26 -7.38
N ALA A 344 14.63 -13.26 -6.90
CA ALA A 344 14.65 -14.63 -7.42
C ALA A 344 13.53 -14.95 -8.43
N ASP A 345 12.78 -13.96 -8.92
CA ASP A 345 11.66 -14.07 -9.90
C ASP A 345 11.91 -14.97 -11.13
N GLY A 346 13.15 -15.37 -11.40
CA GLY A 346 13.55 -16.20 -12.55
C GLY A 346 13.78 -17.69 -12.27
N LEU A 347 13.66 -18.16 -11.04
CA LEU A 347 13.61 -19.61 -10.79
C LEU A 347 12.18 -20.04 -11.10
N LYS A 348 12.00 -20.77 -12.20
CA LYS A 348 10.72 -21.34 -12.65
C LYS A 348 9.92 -21.80 -11.42
N PRO A 349 8.60 -21.59 -11.36
CA PRO A 349 7.79 -22.26 -10.35
C PRO A 349 8.23 -23.73 -10.36
N SER A 350 8.71 -24.22 -9.22
CA SER A 350 9.17 -25.60 -9.06
C SER A 350 8.06 -26.60 -9.39
N HIS A 351 6.82 -26.11 -9.44
CA HIS A 351 5.69 -26.80 -10.01
C HIS A 351 5.55 -26.53 -11.51
N PRO A 352 5.35 -27.57 -12.35
CA PRO A 352 4.85 -27.36 -13.71
C PRO A 352 3.63 -26.45 -13.57
N SER A 353 3.66 -25.32 -14.27
CA SER A 353 2.66 -24.27 -14.15
C SER A 353 1.28 -24.91 -14.03
N VAL A 354 0.51 -24.48 -13.04
CA VAL A 354 -0.88 -24.95 -12.83
C VAL A 354 -1.66 -24.97 -14.15
N THR A 355 -1.30 -24.11 -15.11
CA THR A 355 -1.73 -24.12 -16.51
C THR A 355 -1.50 -25.45 -17.25
N ALA A 356 -0.31 -26.08 -17.17
CA ALA A 356 -0.05 -27.42 -17.71
C ALA A 356 -0.87 -28.50 -16.98
N MET A 357 -1.11 -28.32 -15.68
CA MET A 357 -1.89 -29.25 -14.86
C MET A 357 -3.42 -29.12 -15.06
N TYR A 358 -3.90 -28.02 -15.64
CA TYR A 358 -5.30 -27.85 -16.07
C TYR A 358 -5.54 -28.31 -17.52
N GLN A 359 -4.49 -28.44 -18.34
CA GLN A 359 -4.63 -28.81 -19.75
C GLN A 359 -4.59 -30.32 -20.00
N SER A 360 -4.16 -31.12 -19.02
CA SER A 360 -4.07 -32.58 -19.15
C SER A 360 -4.80 -33.27 -17.99
N PRO A 361 -5.91 -33.98 -18.22
CA PRO A 361 -6.41 -34.92 -17.22
C PRO A 361 -5.33 -35.98 -16.94
N PRO A 362 -5.16 -36.45 -15.69
CA PRO A 362 -4.16 -37.46 -15.37
C PRO A 362 -4.39 -38.72 -16.21
N SER A 363 -3.45 -39.01 -17.11
CA SER A 363 -3.40 -40.26 -17.87
C SER A 363 -3.23 -41.41 -16.89
N GLY A 364 -4.31 -42.13 -16.59
CA GLY A 364 -4.32 -43.25 -15.64
C GLY A 364 -5.52 -43.29 -14.69
N PHE A 365 -6.37 -42.26 -14.66
CA PHE A 365 -7.63 -42.35 -13.93
C PHE A 365 -8.69 -43.04 -14.81
N GLU A 366 -8.65 -44.39 -14.86
CA GLU A 366 -9.82 -45.15 -15.29
C GLU A 366 -10.95 -44.85 -14.29
N PRO A 367 -12.10 -44.27 -14.71
CA PRO A 367 -13.25 -44.17 -13.83
C PRO A 367 -13.59 -45.58 -13.33
N PRO A 368 -13.98 -45.75 -12.06
CA PRO A 368 -14.34 -47.07 -11.54
C PRO A 368 -15.32 -47.73 -12.49
N ARG A 369 -14.92 -48.88 -13.07
CA ARG A 369 -15.80 -49.70 -13.91
C ARG A 369 -17.06 -49.94 -13.11
N LYS A 370 -18.15 -49.32 -13.55
CA LYS A 370 -19.51 -49.65 -13.12
C LYS A 370 -19.80 -51.07 -13.61
N ASN A 371 -19.33 -52.07 -12.88
CA ASN A 371 -19.78 -53.42 -13.07
C ASN A 371 -21.25 -53.49 -12.62
N SER A 372 -22.05 -54.14 -13.46
CA SER A 372 -23.44 -54.51 -13.23
C SER A 372 -24.50 -53.44 -13.53
N TYR A 373 -24.63 -53.08 -14.82
CA TYR A 373 -25.95 -52.99 -15.42
C TYR A 373 -26.07 -54.02 -16.54
N LYS A 374 -27.19 -54.73 -16.51
CA LYS A 374 -27.58 -55.87 -17.34
C LYS A 374 -27.29 -55.66 -18.83
N SER A 375 -26.79 -56.73 -19.43
CA SER A 375 -26.65 -56.99 -20.85
C SER A 375 -27.86 -56.49 -21.67
N ILE A 376 -27.61 -55.50 -22.52
CA ILE A 376 -28.39 -55.23 -23.73
C ILE A 376 -27.61 -55.90 -24.89
N PRO A 377 -28.23 -56.71 -25.75
CA PRO A 377 -27.52 -57.36 -26.85
C PRO A 377 -27.03 -56.32 -27.85
N GLN A 378 -25.71 -56.31 -28.09
CA GLN A 378 -25.11 -55.51 -29.15
C GLN A 378 -25.42 -56.14 -30.51
N VAL A 379 -26.01 -55.35 -31.40
CA VAL A 379 -26.09 -55.64 -32.83
C VAL A 379 -24.67 -55.49 -33.40
N VAL A 380 -24.09 -56.60 -33.85
CA VAL A 380 -22.81 -56.65 -34.54
C VAL A 380 -23.02 -56.14 -35.97
N ILE A 381 -22.54 -54.93 -36.25
CA ILE A 381 -22.37 -54.44 -37.63
C ILE A 381 -20.89 -54.65 -37.96
N HIS A 382 -20.59 -55.62 -38.82
CA HIS A 382 -19.27 -55.78 -39.42
C HIS A 382 -19.07 -54.69 -40.48
N THR A 383 -18.10 -53.81 -40.27
CA THR A 383 -17.47 -53.01 -41.33
C THR A 383 -16.02 -53.47 -41.51
N PRO A 384 -15.58 -53.82 -42.72
CA PRO A 384 -14.19 -54.11 -43.01
C PRO A 384 -13.48 -52.80 -43.38
N ASP A 385 -12.50 -52.40 -42.56
CA ASP A 385 -11.23 -51.77 -42.99
C ASP A 385 -10.43 -51.35 -41.74
N ASP A 386 -9.40 -52.14 -41.46
CA ASP A 386 -8.43 -51.90 -40.40
C ASP A 386 -7.47 -50.76 -40.82
N THR A 387 -7.76 -49.55 -40.33
CA THR A 387 -6.73 -48.53 -40.13
C THR A 387 -6.73 -48.12 -38.66
N PRO A 388 -5.57 -48.13 -37.97
CA PRO A 388 -5.50 -47.76 -36.56
C PRO A 388 -5.77 -46.26 -36.42
N LEU A 389 -7.00 -45.91 -36.05
CA LEU A 389 -7.38 -44.57 -35.63
C LEU A 389 -6.63 -44.25 -34.34
N HIS A 390 -5.54 -43.49 -34.46
CA HIS A 390 -4.92 -42.82 -33.33
C HIS A 390 -6.01 -42.03 -32.57
N PRO A 391 -6.10 -42.15 -31.23
CA PRO A 391 -7.05 -41.36 -30.47
C PRO A 391 -6.73 -39.88 -30.68
N LEU A 392 -7.60 -39.20 -31.42
CA LEU A 392 -7.57 -37.76 -31.62
C LEU A 392 -7.60 -37.11 -30.23
N SER A 393 -6.43 -36.63 -29.78
CA SER A 393 -6.32 -35.85 -28.56
C SER A 393 -7.28 -34.66 -28.68
N PRO A 394 -8.18 -34.45 -27.72
CA PRO A 394 -9.16 -33.36 -27.80
C PRO A 394 -8.40 -32.05 -27.93
N THR A 395 -8.49 -31.43 -29.11
CA THR A 395 -7.90 -30.13 -29.35
C THR A 395 -8.64 -29.13 -28.46
N PRO A 396 -7.95 -28.42 -27.54
CA PRO A 396 -8.61 -27.50 -26.64
C PRO A 396 -9.29 -26.39 -27.45
N ASN A 397 -10.59 -26.20 -27.22
CA ASN A 397 -11.42 -25.22 -27.92
C ASN A 397 -10.69 -23.86 -28.03
N PRO A 398 -10.64 -23.23 -29.23
CA PRO A 398 -9.92 -21.97 -29.44
C PRO A 398 -10.44 -20.81 -28.57
N LEU A 399 -11.73 -20.86 -28.18
CA LEU A 399 -12.35 -19.90 -27.25
C LEU A 399 -11.74 -19.97 -25.83
N THR A 400 -11.31 -21.15 -25.37
CA THR A 400 -10.61 -21.30 -24.08
C THR A 400 -9.20 -20.72 -24.11
N ARG A 401 -8.52 -20.71 -25.27
CA ARG A 401 -7.20 -20.08 -25.40
C ARG A 401 -7.29 -18.56 -25.37
N LEU A 402 -8.27 -17.96 -26.04
CA LEU A 402 -8.49 -16.51 -26.05
C LEU A 402 -8.90 -15.92 -24.69
N SER A 403 -9.69 -16.66 -23.90
CA SER A 403 -10.01 -16.26 -22.52
C SER A 403 -8.80 -16.34 -21.57
N ALA A 404 -7.85 -17.25 -21.83
CA ALA A 404 -6.66 -17.41 -20.99
C ALA A 404 -5.63 -16.30 -21.25
N THR A 405 -5.40 -15.93 -22.52
CA THR A 405 -4.45 -14.87 -22.90
C THR A 405 -4.93 -13.47 -22.55
N THR A 406 -6.23 -13.18 -22.70
CA THR A 406 -6.78 -11.85 -22.36
C THR A 406 -6.81 -11.59 -20.85
N LYS A 407 -7.00 -12.64 -20.03
CA LYS A 407 -6.85 -12.51 -18.57
C LYS A 407 -5.40 -12.25 -18.17
N GLN A 408 -4.42 -12.73 -18.94
CA GLN A 408 -3.01 -12.66 -18.57
C GLN A 408 -2.36 -11.29 -18.82
N THR A 409 -2.85 -10.51 -19.80
CA THR A 409 -2.32 -9.16 -20.09
C THR A 409 -2.88 -8.08 -19.16
N LEU A 410 -4.13 -8.19 -18.73
CA LEU A 410 -4.75 -7.22 -17.80
C LEU A 410 -4.34 -7.44 -16.33
N THR A 411 -3.76 -8.60 -16.00
CA THR A 411 -3.34 -8.95 -14.63
C THR A 411 -1.84 -8.79 -14.39
N SER A 412 -1.10 -8.12 -15.28
CA SER A 412 0.33 -7.88 -15.05
C SER A 412 0.52 -7.03 -13.78
N PRO A 413 1.19 -7.55 -12.73
CA PRO A 413 1.43 -6.81 -11.49
C PRO A 413 2.14 -5.47 -11.71
N ALA A 414 3.05 -5.41 -12.70
CA ALA A 414 3.79 -4.21 -13.05
C ALA A 414 2.91 -3.13 -13.67
N LEU A 415 1.97 -3.50 -14.56
CA LEU A 415 1.04 -2.54 -15.16
C LEU A 415 0.10 -1.96 -14.09
N PHE A 416 -0.36 -2.80 -13.16
CA PHE A 416 -1.18 -2.35 -12.05
C PHE A 416 -0.41 -1.44 -11.10
N ALA A 417 0.85 -1.77 -10.77
CA ALA A 417 1.73 -0.90 -9.98
C ALA A 417 1.94 0.47 -10.64
N LEU A 418 2.13 0.50 -11.97
CA LEU A 418 2.22 1.74 -12.73
C LEU A 418 0.92 2.55 -12.67
N LEU A 419 -0.26 1.91 -12.78
CA LEU A 419 -1.56 2.58 -12.65
C LEU A 419 -1.73 3.22 -11.25
N VAL A 420 -1.32 2.52 -10.21
CA VAL A 420 -1.34 3.02 -8.82
C VAL A 420 -0.44 4.25 -8.68
N LEU A 421 0.76 4.22 -9.25
CA LEU A 421 1.67 5.37 -9.23
C LEU A 421 1.10 6.56 -10.03
N LEU A 422 0.68 6.33 -11.26
CA LEU A 422 0.20 7.39 -12.16
C LEU A 422 -1.08 8.07 -11.65
N SER A 423 -1.95 7.34 -10.95
CA SER A 423 -3.13 7.95 -10.32
C SER A 423 -2.77 8.85 -9.14
N ALA A 424 -1.75 8.50 -8.34
CA ALA A 424 -1.21 9.37 -7.29
C ALA A 424 -0.56 10.62 -7.89
N THR A 425 0.33 10.45 -8.88
CA THR A 425 0.96 11.56 -9.61
C THR A 425 -0.08 12.46 -10.28
N GLY A 426 -1.06 11.88 -10.95
CA GLY A 426 -2.15 12.60 -11.62
C GLY A 426 -2.96 13.45 -10.65
N THR A 427 -3.22 12.95 -9.44
CA THR A 427 -3.87 13.72 -8.36
C THR A 427 -3.04 14.96 -8.00
N GLY A 428 -1.73 14.80 -7.78
CA GLY A 428 -0.83 15.91 -7.44
C GLY A 428 -0.70 16.94 -8.56
N ILE A 429 -0.50 16.48 -9.80
CA ILE A 429 -0.44 17.34 -10.98
C ILE A 429 -1.75 18.11 -11.17
N LEU A 430 -2.91 17.46 -11.02
CA LEU A 430 -4.20 18.10 -11.22
C LEU A 430 -4.48 19.19 -10.16
N VAL A 431 -4.15 18.93 -8.88
CA VAL A 431 -4.25 19.96 -7.84
C VAL A 431 -3.32 21.14 -8.17
N SER A 432 -2.06 20.86 -8.51
CA SER A 432 -1.07 21.90 -8.84
C SER A 432 -1.47 22.73 -10.06
N TYR A 433 -2.05 22.10 -11.08
CA TYR A 433 -2.49 22.74 -12.32
C TYR A 433 -3.59 23.75 -12.09
N LEU A 434 -4.45 23.46 -11.10
CA LEU A 434 -5.55 24.32 -10.71
C LEU A 434 -5.15 25.38 -9.68
N VAL A 435 -3.87 25.54 -9.30
CA VAL A 435 -3.43 26.69 -8.50
C VAL A 435 -3.09 27.86 -9.44
N PRO A 436 -3.59 29.09 -9.20
CA PRO A 436 -3.21 30.25 -10.00
C PRO A 436 -1.69 30.56 -9.99
N PRO A 437 -1.08 30.93 -11.13
CA PRO A 437 -1.70 30.98 -12.45
C PRO A 437 -1.99 29.56 -12.96
N SER A 438 -3.24 29.29 -13.33
CA SER A 438 -3.64 27.92 -13.72
C SER A 438 -2.93 27.53 -15.01
N GLY A 439 -2.43 26.29 -15.05
CA GLY A 439 -1.62 25.82 -16.15
C GLY A 439 -0.41 25.02 -15.69
N PHE A 440 0.34 24.52 -16.67
CA PHE A 440 1.62 23.85 -16.44
C PHE A 440 2.69 24.89 -16.12
N ASP A 441 3.40 24.76 -15.01
CA ASP A 441 4.39 25.72 -14.49
C ASP A 441 5.67 25.01 -13.97
N CYS A 442 6.58 25.76 -13.33
CA CYS A 442 7.81 25.20 -12.72
C CYS A 442 7.58 23.99 -11.82
N ARG A 443 6.47 23.97 -11.08
CA ARG A 443 6.17 22.98 -10.04
C ARG A 443 5.79 21.65 -10.69
N HIS A 444 5.08 21.72 -11.80
CA HIS A 444 4.74 20.54 -12.61
C HIS A 444 5.99 19.87 -13.17
N VAL A 445 6.98 20.65 -13.62
CA VAL A 445 8.28 20.11 -14.05
C VAL A 445 8.93 19.31 -12.91
N ALA A 446 8.94 19.84 -11.69
CA ALA A 446 9.51 19.12 -10.55
C ALA A 446 8.71 17.86 -10.17
N GLN A 447 7.38 17.91 -10.22
CA GLN A 447 6.53 16.72 -10.00
C GLN A 447 6.75 15.65 -11.09
N ALA A 448 6.90 16.08 -12.35
CA ALA A 448 7.22 15.20 -13.47
C ALA A 448 8.62 14.59 -13.33
N LEU A 449 9.62 15.36 -12.87
CA LEU A 449 10.96 14.86 -12.61
C LEU A 449 10.98 13.81 -11.49
N ILE A 450 10.24 14.03 -10.39
CA ILE A 450 10.09 13.02 -9.32
C ILE A 450 9.47 11.73 -9.88
N THR A 451 8.42 11.86 -10.70
CA THR A 451 7.77 10.69 -11.32
C THR A 451 8.72 9.99 -12.29
N LEU A 452 9.47 10.73 -13.10
CA LEU A 452 10.47 10.19 -14.01
C LEU A 452 11.58 9.45 -13.26
N LEU A 453 12.04 9.96 -12.12
CA LEU A 453 13.02 9.27 -11.28
C LEU A 453 12.51 7.91 -10.80
N TRP A 454 11.24 7.81 -10.38
CA TRP A 454 10.63 6.52 -10.04
C TRP A 454 10.53 5.57 -11.25
N LEU A 455 10.16 6.07 -12.42
CA LEU A 455 10.11 5.25 -13.65
C LEU A 455 11.50 4.74 -14.06
N LEU A 456 12.53 5.60 -13.96
CA LEU A 456 13.91 5.23 -14.23
C LEU A 456 14.45 4.23 -13.20
N SER A 457 14.06 4.36 -11.93
CA SER A 457 14.39 3.41 -10.86
C SER A 457 13.85 2.01 -11.18
N ALA A 458 12.57 1.92 -11.55
CA ALA A 458 11.93 0.66 -11.93
C ALA A 458 12.54 0.07 -13.22
N LEU A 459 12.87 0.91 -14.20
CA LEU A 459 13.57 0.48 -15.41
C LEU A 459 14.96 -0.07 -15.08
N ALA A 460 15.70 0.57 -14.19
CA ALA A 460 17.01 0.10 -13.75
C ALA A 460 16.90 -1.27 -13.08
N ASP A 461 15.91 -1.50 -12.22
CA ASP A 461 15.69 -2.82 -11.60
C ASP A 461 15.35 -3.90 -12.63
N PHE A 462 14.54 -3.57 -13.63
CA PHE A 462 14.25 -4.47 -14.75
C PHE A 462 15.50 -4.80 -15.57
N LEU A 463 16.36 -3.82 -15.84
CA LEU A 463 17.61 -4.04 -16.55
C LEU A 463 18.59 -4.86 -15.70
N LEU A 464 18.72 -4.58 -14.41
CA LEU A 464 19.54 -5.36 -13.48
C LEU A 464 19.05 -6.82 -13.40
N GLN A 465 17.73 -7.05 -13.38
CA GLN A 465 17.13 -8.39 -13.45
C GLN A 465 17.54 -9.17 -14.71
N ARG A 466 17.59 -8.49 -15.86
CA ARG A 466 17.97 -9.10 -17.14
C ARG A 466 19.47 -9.30 -17.30
N LEU A 467 20.27 -8.34 -16.87
CA LEU A 467 21.73 -8.35 -17.04
C LEU A 467 22.44 -9.21 -15.99
N LEU A 468 21.90 -9.31 -14.77
CA LEU A 468 22.48 -10.08 -13.67
C LEU A 468 21.49 -11.18 -13.22
N PRO A 469 21.27 -12.22 -14.06
CA PRO A 469 20.36 -13.29 -13.72
C PRO A 469 20.84 -14.05 -12.48
N ALA A 470 19.90 -14.36 -11.59
CA ALA A 470 20.12 -15.10 -10.35
C ALA A 470 20.93 -16.40 -10.54
N ARG A 471 20.78 -17.07 -11.69
CA ARG A 471 21.46 -18.34 -12.01
C ARG A 471 22.99 -18.28 -11.98
N LEU A 472 23.57 -17.09 -12.09
CA LEU A 472 25.03 -16.91 -12.11
C LEU A 472 25.63 -16.62 -10.73
N GLY A 473 24.85 -16.71 -9.64
CA GLY A 473 25.36 -16.48 -8.28
C GLY A 473 25.62 -15.01 -7.92
N HIS A 474 25.30 -14.06 -8.82
CA HIS A 474 25.51 -12.61 -8.61
C HIS A 474 24.52 -11.95 -7.63
N HIS A 475 23.92 -12.70 -6.72
CA HIS A 475 22.85 -12.18 -5.88
C HIS A 475 23.32 -11.06 -4.94
N HIS A 476 24.53 -11.16 -4.40
CA HIS A 476 25.12 -10.11 -3.54
C HIS A 476 25.39 -8.82 -4.30
N LEU A 477 25.99 -8.92 -5.49
CA LEU A 477 26.26 -7.76 -6.34
C LEU A 477 24.94 -7.07 -6.70
N ARG A 478 23.93 -7.85 -7.12
CA ARG A 478 22.61 -7.30 -7.45
C ARG A 478 21.96 -6.61 -6.26
N PHE A 479 22.02 -7.20 -5.06
CA PHE A 479 21.49 -6.57 -3.85
C PHE A 479 22.11 -5.19 -3.61
N TRP A 480 23.44 -5.08 -3.66
CA TRP A 480 24.14 -3.80 -3.43
C TRP A 480 23.88 -2.76 -4.52
N LEU A 481 23.74 -3.18 -5.78
CA LEU A 481 23.37 -2.28 -6.87
C LEU A 481 21.95 -1.72 -6.69
N VAL A 482 21.00 -2.57 -6.33
CA VAL A 482 19.61 -2.16 -6.04
C VAL A 482 19.58 -1.25 -4.81
N PHE A 483 20.26 -1.61 -3.72
CA PHE A 483 20.37 -0.77 -2.52
C PHE A 483 20.92 0.62 -2.83
N THR A 484 21.99 0.71 -3.62
CA THR A 484 22.61 1.99 -4.00
C THR A 484 21.67 2.82 -4.86
N LYS A 485 21.01 2.20 -5.83
CA LYS A 485 19.98 2.85 -6.67
C LYS A 485 18.84 3.39 -5.80
N ASP A 486 18.30 2.60 -4.89
CA ASP A 486 17.19 2.98 -4.01
C ASP A 486 17.57 4.11 -3.06
N LEU A 487 18.78 4.10 -2.52
CA LEU A 487 19.32 5.18 -1.70
C LEU A 487 19.36 6.49 -2.50
N LEU A 488 19.90 6.47 -3.72
CA LEU A 488 20.00 7.65 -4.57
C LEU A 488 18.61 8.14 -5.01
N SER A 489 17.73 7.24 -5.45
CA SER A 489 16.36 7.58 -5.86
C SER A 489 15.56 8.17 -4.69
N THR A 490 15.66 7.56 -3.50
CA THR A 490 15.01 8.10 -2.29
C THR A 490 15.56 9.47 -1.92
N ALA A 491 16.88 9.64 -1.89
CA ALA A 491 17.50 10.90 -1.56
C ALA A 491 17.09 12.02 -2.52
N LEU A 492 17.04 11.73 -3.83
CA LEU A 492 16.63 12.70 -4.85
C LEU A 492 15.14 13.04 -4.78
N THR A 493 14.26 12.04 -4.58
CA THR A 493 12.81 12.28 -4.54
C THR A 493 12.39 12.96 -3.24
N VAL A 494 12.82 12.47 -2.07
CA VAL A 494 12.56 13.11 -0.78
C VAL A 494 13.25 14.48 -0.72
N GLY A 495 14.49 14.58 -1.19
CA GLY A 495 15.23 15.83 -1.28
C GLY A 495 14.53 16.87 -2.17
N GLY A 496 14.05 16.48 -3.35
CA GLY A 496 13.28 17.35 -4.25
C GLY A 496 11.98 17.87 -3.62
N VAL A 497 11.32 17.00 -2.84
CA VAL A 497 10.09 17.30 -2.10
C VAL A 497 10.34 18.23 -0.91
N MET A 498 11.51 18.13 -0.25
CA MET A 498 11.97 19.08 0.76
C MET A 498 12.42 20.40 0.13
N TYR A 499 13.09 20.35 -1.01
CA TYR A 499 13.56 21.52 -1.74
C TYR A 499 12.39 22.38 -2.25
N ALA A 500 11.32 21.75 -2.71
CA ALA A 500 10.05 22.39 -3.00
C ALA A 500 9.49 23.18 -1.79
N HIS A 501 9.71 22.68 -0.57
CA HIS A 501 9.18 23.25 0.66
C HIS A 501 10.00 24.38 1.24
N VAL A 502 11.28 24.45 0.88
CA VAL A 502 12.15 25.56 1.29
C VAL A 502 11.77 26.86 0.60
N GLY A 503 11.16 26.78 -0.59
CA GLY A 503 10.73 27.96 -1.35
C GLY A 503 11.43 28.14 -2.69
N VAL A 504 12.03 27.10 -3.27
CA VAL A 504 12.66 27.23 -4.60
C VAL A 504 11.68 27.71 -5.68
N PHE A 505 10.39 27.37 -5.56
CA PHE A 505 9.34 27.84 -6.48
C PHE A 505 8.81 29.23 -6.14
N ASN A 506 9.37 29.88 -5.12
CA ASN A 506 8.98 31.21 -4.67
C ASN A 506 9.73 32.29 -5.47
N ARG A 507 9.49 32.30 -6.79
CA ARG A 507 10.14 33.19 -7.79
C ARG A 507 9.14 33.59 -8.88
N CYS A 508 9.36 34.76 -9.49
CA CYS A 508 8.45 35.34 -10.49
C CYS A 508 8.03 34.35 -11.58
N ALA A 509 8.99 33.65 -12.20
CA ALA A 509 8.73 32.70 -13.29
C ALA A 509 7.68 31.63 -12.94
N CYS A 510 7.56 31.22 -11.68
CA CYS A 510 6.58 30.20 -11.29
C CYS A 510 5.21 30.80 -10.94
N TYR A 511 5.13 32.11 -10.72
CA TYR A 511 3.87 32.84 -10.51
C TYR A 511 3.35 33.52 -11.78
N THR A 512 4.14 33.53 -12.86
CA THR A 512 3.79 34.08 -14.19
C THR A 512 3.72 32.98 -15.26
N ASN A 513 3.85 31.71 -14.90
CA ASN A 513 3.94 30.61 -15.87
C ASN A 513 5.01 30.86 -16.96
N TRP A 514 6.24 31.17 -16.53
CA TRP A 514 7.36 31.60 -17.39
C TRP A 514 7.01 32.77 -18.31
N GLY A 515 6.13 33.67 -17.86
CA GLY A 515 5.76 34.89 -18.56
C GLY A 515 4.56 34.71 -19.50
N ARG A 516 4.02 33.49 -19.59
CA ARG A 516 2.80 33.20 -20.38
C ARG A 516 1.54 33.75 -19.73
N ALA A 517 1.56 33.97 -18.43
CA ALA A 517 0.47 34.57 -17.67
C ALA A 517 0.99 35.77 -16.88
N GLY A 518 0.10 36.70 -16.58
CA GLY A 518 0.40 37.75 -15.61
C GLY A 518 0.65 37.18 -14.21
N LEU A 519 1.38 37.93 -13.39
CA LEU A 519 1.70 37.54 -12.02
C LEU A 519 0.42 37.28 -11.22
N ALA A 520 0.23 36.05 -10.73
CA ALA A 520 -0.93 35.69 -9.91
C ALA A 520 -0.53 35.55 -8.43
N LEU A 521 -0.78 36.60 -7.64
CA LEU A 521 -0.47 36.62 -6.21
C LEU A 521 -1.70 36.27 -5.36
N PRO A 522 -1.55 35.56 -4.23
CA PRO A 522 -2.66 35.22 -3.35
C PRO A 522 -3.39 36.43 -2.76
N ALA A 523 -2.71 37.58 -2.66
CA ALA A 523 -3.27 38.82 -2.15
C ALA A 523 -4.13 39.59 -3.17
N MET A 524 -4.02 39.26 -4.47
CA MET A 524 -4.89 39.85 -5.51
C MET A 524 -6.34 39.39 -5.30
N PRO A 525 -7.33 40.30 -5.22
CA PRO A 525 -8.72 39.93 -4.92
C PRO A 525 -9.30 38.84 -5.82
N ARG A 526 -9.04 38.91 -7.13
CA ARG A 526 -9.45 37.90 -8.12
C ARG A 526 -8.82 36.53 -7.85
N VAL A 527 -7.53 36.49 -7.58
CA VAL A 527 -6.78 35.25 -7.31
C VAL A 527 -7.19 34.66 -5.96
N LYS A 528 -7.35 35.51 -4.93
CA LYS A 528 -7.84 35.13 -3.60
C LYS A 528 -9.20 34.46 -3.71
N ALA A 529 -10.15 35.05 -4.43
CA ALA A 529 -11.49 34.49 -4.62
C ALA A 529 -11.45 33.10 -5.26
N ILE A 530 -10.60 32.90 -6.29
CA ILE A 530 -10.40 31.59 -6.93
C ILE A 530 -9.80 30.57 -5.96
N LEU A 531 -8.76 30.97 -5.21
CA LEU A 531 -8.10 30.12 -4.23
C LEU A 531 -9.05 29.70 -3.10
N VAL A 532 -9.84 30.63 -2.56
CA VAL A 532 -10.85 30.37 -1.52
C VAL A 532 -11.90 29.38 -2.04
N ALA A 533 -12.46 29.64 -3.23
CA ALA A 533 -13.46 28.74 -3.81
C ALA A 533 -12.91 27.32 -4.06
N ARG A 534 -11.66 27.21 -4.51
CA ARG A 534 -11.02 25.91 -4.80
C ARG A 534 -10.56 25.18 -3.54
N ILE A 535 -10.04 25.85 -2.53
CA ILE A 535 -9.60 25.20 -1.28
C ILE A 535 -10.78 24.63 -0.49
N GLU A 536 -11.97 25.23 -0.61
CA GLU A 536 -13.18 24.75 0.05
C GLU A 536 -13.80 23.53 -0.63
N ARG A 537 -13.67 23.42 -1.96
CA ARG A 537 -14.42 22.43 -2.74
C ARG A 537 -13.54 21.59 -3.66
N THR A 538 -12.86 22.25 -4.60
CA THR A 538 -12.19 21.58 -5.71
C THR A 538 -10.96 20.80 -5.28
N TYR A 539 -10.03 21.40 -4.53
CA TYR A 539 -8.81 20.72 -4.10
C TYR A 539 -9.11 19.53 -3.18
N PRO A 540 -9.94 19.66 -2.12
CA PRO A 540 -10.33 18.51 -1.32
C PRO A 540 -11.00 17.42 -2.15
N ALA A 541 -11.93 17.77 -3.06
CA ALA A 541 -12.61 16.77 -3.89
C ALA A 541 -11.63 15.95 -4.74
N ILE A 542 -10.65 16.60 -5.39
CA ILE A 542 -9.63 15.91 -6.19
C ILE A 542 -8.75 15.03 -5.28
N THR A 543 -8.24 15.60 -4.19
CA THR A 543 -7.34 14.89 -3.27
C THR A 543 -8.02 13.68 -2.63
N PHE A 544 -9.24 13.83 -2.11
CA PHE A 544 -9.99 12.72 -1.51
C PHE A 544 -10.47 11.72 -2.56
N SER A 545 -10.75 12.12 -3.79
CA SER A 545 -11.02 11.16 -4.88
C SER A 545 -9.80 10.29 -5.17
N GLY A 546 -8.60 10.90 -5.22
CA GLY A 546 -7.33 10.18 -5.33
C GLY A 546 -7.13 9.20 -4.16
N ILE A 547 -7.34 9.66 -2.92
CA ILE A 547 -7.26 8.81 -1.72
C ILE A 547 -8.28 7.66 -1.76
N ILE A 548 -9.54 7.92 -2.13
CA ILE A 548 -10.61 6.90 -2.23
C ILE A 548 -10.24 5.86 -3.30
N PHE A 549 -9.71 6.27 -4.44
CA PHE A 549 -9.21 5.34 -5.44
C PHE A 549 -8.14 4.41 -4.84
N GLN A 550 -7.17 4.97 -4.12
CA GLN A 550 -6.10 4.22 -3.49
C GLN A 550 -6.56 3.32 -2.32
N LEU A 551 -7.54 3.76 -1.52
CA LEU A 551 -8.07 3.03 -0.36
C LEU A 551 -9.13 1.98 -0.70
N VAL A 552 -9.91 2.21 -1.76
CA VAL A 552 -11.07 1.37 -2.07
C VAL A 552 -10.80 0.56 -3.31
N PHE A 553 -10.48 1.20 -4.43
CA PHE A 553 -10.33 0.50 -5.71
C PHE A 553 -9.18 -0.49 -5.67
N VAL A 554 -8.01 -0.09 -5.16
CA VAL A 554 -6.84 -0.96 -5.11
C VAL A 554 -7.05 -2.16 -4.18
N PRO A 555 -7.48 -2.02 -2.92
CA PRO A 555 -7.76 -3.18 -2.06
C PRO A 555 -8.89 -4.06 -2.58
N VAL A 556 -9.95 -3.48 -3.17
CA VAL A 556 -11.02 -4.28 -3.79
C VAL A 556 -10.48 -5.10 -4.95
N PHE A 557 -9.65 -4.52 -5.82
CA PHE A 557 -8.99 -5.26 -6.90
C PHE A 557 -8.15 -6.42 -6.34
N VAL A 558 -7.33 -6.17 -5.32
CA VAL A 558 -6.51 -7.20 -4.66
C VAL A 558 -7.37 -8.30 -4.04
N LEU A 559 -8.45 -7.93 -3.35
CA LEU A 559 -9.39 -8.87 -2.72
C LEU A 559 -10.11 -9.76 -3.74
N VAL A 560 -10.45 -9.21 -4.91
CA VAL A 560 -11.12 -9.96 -5.98
C VAL A 560 -10.14 -10.86 -6.73
N SER A 561 -8.94 -10.36 -7.05
CA SER A 561 -7.92 -11.09 -7.81
C SER A 561 -7.20 -12.16 -7.01
N ASN A 562 -6.99 -11.94 -5.71
CA ASN A 562 -6.21 -12.83 -4.83
C ASN A 562 -7.03 -13.25 -3.60
N ARG A 563 -8.28 -13.67 -3.83
CA ARG A 563 -9.26 -13.93 -2.78
C ARG A 563 -8.80 -15.03 -1.81
N HIS A 564 -8.21 -16.11 -2.32
CA HIS A 564 -7.75 -17.22 -1.49
C HIS A 564 -6.50 -16.84 -0.70
N ALA A 565 -5.55 -16.13 -1.30
CA ALA A 565 -4.38 -15.60 -0.61
C ALA A 565 -4.77 -14.69 0.56
N VAL A 566 -5.70 -13.75 0.34
CA VAL A 566 -6.16 -12.88 1.43
C VAL A 566 -6.86 -13.68 2.53
N ARG A 567 -7.63 -14.72 2.18
CA ARG A 567 -8.20 -15.64 3.20
C ARG A 567 -7.13 -16.43 3.94
N VAL A 568 -5.97 -16.69 3.33
CA VAL A 568 -4.86 -17.40 3.96
C VAL A 568 -4.11 -16.49 4.92
N PHE A 569 -3.78 -15.26 4.52
CA PHE A 569 -3.05 -14.34 5.39
C PHE A 569 -3.91 -13.71 6.49
N LEU A 570 -5.22 -13.51 6.25
CA LEU A 570 -6.16 -12.97 7.26
C LEU A 570 -6.95 -14.07 8.00
N GLN A 571 -6.36 -15.25 8.18
CA GLN A 571 -6.96 -16.29 9.03
C GLN A 571 -7.05 -15.79 10.48
N SER A 572 -8.22 -15.92 11.11
CA SER A 572 -8.33 -15.73 12.56
C SER A 572 -7.72 -16.93 13.28
N ASP A 573 -7.28 -16.76 14.52
CA ASP A 573 -6.80 -17.83 15.41
C ASP A 573 -7.78 -19.00 15.57
N HIS A 574 -9.08 -18.81 15.28
CA HIS A 574 -10.08 -19.90 15.28
C HIS A 574 -10.24 -20.60 13.93
N GLY A 575 -9.31 -20.42 12.97
CA GLY A 575 -9.36 -20.97 11.61
C GLY A 575 -10.51 -20.46 10.72
N SER A 576 -11.43 -19.64 11.26
CA SER A 576 -12.40 -18.91 10.44
C SER A 576 -11.72 -17.72 9.77
N SER A 577 -12.03 -17.41 8.51
CA SER A 577 -11.58 -16.12 7.95
C SER A 577 -12.34 -15.00 8.68
N ASN A 578 -11.65 -13.98 9.20
CA ASN A 578 -12.29 -12.78 9.78
C ASN A 578 -13.27 -12.11 8.80
N ALA A 579 -13.03 -12.28 7.49
CA ALA A 579 -13.93 -11.87 6.41
C ALA A 579 -15.31 -12.56 6.42
N GLY A 580 -15.53 -13.59 7.24
CA GLY A 580 -16.82 -14.29 7.33
C GLY A 580 -17.98 -13.35 7.70
N TRP A 581 -17.71 -12.30 8.47
CA TRP A 581 -18.70 -11.25 8.73
C TRP A 581 -19.09 -10.47 7.45
N LEU A 582 -18.12 -10.04 6.64
CA LEU A 582 -18.36 -9.38 5.35
C LEU A 582 -19.20 -10.25 4.40
N TRP A 583 -18.91 -11.56 4.34
CA TRP A 583 -19.69 -12.50 3.54
C TRP A 583 -21.10 -12.72 4.08
N ARG A 584 -21.26 -12.82 5.40
CA ARG A 584 -22.60 -12.86 6.03
C ARG A 584 -23.41 -11.60 5.71
N MET A 585 -22.76 -10.44 5.61
CA MET A 585 -23.42 -9.19 5.21
C MET A 585 -23.90 -9.25 3.76
N ARG A 586 -23.07 -9.72 2.81
CA ARG A 586 -23.48 -9.94 1.42
C ARG A 586 -24.65 -10.91 1.29
N HIS A 587 -24.62 -12.04 2.00
CA HIS A 587 -25.74 -12.98 2.00
C HIS A 587 -27.01 -12.40 2.62
N ARG A 588 -26.91 -11.50 3.61
CA ARG A 588 -28.07 -10.78 4.16
C ARG A 588 -28.64 -9.76 3.18
N VAL A 589 -27.81 -9.02 2.45
CA VAL A 589 -28.26 -8.08 1.40
C VAL A 589 -28.94 -8.85 0.26
N GLN A 590 -28.36 -9.97 -0.16
CA GLN A 590 -28.93 -10.79 -1.24
C GLN A 590 -30.23 -11.52 -0.84
N ARG A 591 -30.40 -11.88 0.44
CA ARG A 591 -31.69 -12.39 0.95
C ARG A 591 -32.76 -11.32 1.09
N ARG A 592 -32.38 -10.05 1.32
CA ARG A 592 -33.34 -8.93 1.39
C ARG A 592 -33.82 -8.45 0.02
N GLN A 593 -33.06 -8.74 -1.04
CA GLN A 593 -33.42 -8.39 -2.42
C GLN A 593 -34.32 -9.42 -3.13
N TRP A 594 -34.87 -10.42 -2.41
CA TRP A 594 -35.88 -11.33 -2.96
C TRP A 594 -37.28 -10.98 -2.39
N PRO A 595 -37.97 -9.97 -2.95
CA PRO A 595 -39.39 -9.75 -2.67
C PRO A 595 -40.17 -10.87 -3.36
N GLY A 596 -40.62 -11.87 -2.61
CA GLY A 596 -41.43 -12.97 -3.15
C GLY A 596 -41.27 -14.33 -2.48
N SER A 597 -40.62 -14.43 -1.31
CA SER A 597 -40.79 -15.64 -0.49
C SER A 597 -42.11 -15.51 0.28
N PRO A 598 -43.07 -16.45 0.09
CA PRO A 598 -44.34 -16.41 0.79
C PRO A 598 -44.12 -16.45 2.30
N THR A 599 -44.86 -15.59 3.00
CA THR A 599 -44.94 -15.52 4.44
C THR A 599 -45.21 -16.91 5.01
N ALA A 600 -44.22 -17.46 5.73
CA ALA A 600 -44.36 -18.69 6.52
C ALA A 600 -45.19 -18.42 7.79
N GLU A 601 -46.42 -17.94 7.60
CA GLU A 601 -47.38 -17.67 8.68
C GLU A 601 -48.53 -18.70 8.70
N GLU A 602 -48.50 -19.73 7.83
CA GLU A 602 -49.64 -20.65 7.67
C GLU A 602 -49.34 -22.13 8.01
N SER A 603 -48.29 -22.45 8.76
CA SER A 603 -48.07 -23.85 9.18
C SER A 603 -47.36 -24.02 10.53
N MET A 604 -47.99 -23.60 11.62
CA MET A 604 -47.66 -24.17 12.94
C MET A 604 -48.83 -24.12 13.91
N GLY A 605 -49.93 -24.79 13.53
CA GLY A 605 -50.96 -25.22 14.45
C GLY A 605 -50.63 -26.59 15.04
N TYR A 606 -49.74 -26.65 16.03
CA TYR A 606 -49.67 -27.79 16.96
C TYR A 606 -49.53 -27.27 18.39
N SER A 607 -50.65 -27.41 19.11
CA SER A 607 -50.80 -27.20 20.54
C SER A 607 -49.92 -28.18 21.32
N LEU A 608 -48.96 -27.65 22.08
CA LEU A 608 -48.23 -28.41 23.10
C LEU A 608 -48.85 -28.12 24.47
N GLN A 609 -49.37 -29.18 25.09
CA GLN A 609 -49.82 -29.20 26.47
C GLN A 609 -48.65 -28.96 27.45
N PRO A 610 -48.88 -28.34 28.62
CA PRO A 610 -47.87 -28.17 29.64
C PRO A 610 -47.62 -29.48 30.41
N ALA A 611 -46.34 -29.85 30.50
CA ALA A 611 -45.87 -31.01 31.24
C ALA A 611 -46.05 -30.82 32.76
N ARG A 612 -46.53 -31.91 33.36
CA ARG A 612 -46.86 -32.15 34.77
C ARG A 612 -45.61 -32.03 35.65
N THR A 613 -45.68 -31.18 36.67
CA THR A 613 -44.76 -31.13 37.80
C THR A 613 -44.89 -32.39 38.64
N ARG A 614 -43.76 -33.08 38.89
CA ARG A 614 -43.65 -34.12 39.90
C ARG A 614 -42.49 -33.76 40.81
N GLY A 615 -42.82 -33.22 41.97
CA GLY A 615 -41.89 -33.12 43.10
C GLY A 615 -41.70 -34.48 43.74
N ASP A 616 -40.55 -34.66 44.37
CA ASP A 616 -40.36 -35.42 45.62
C ASP A 616 -38.92 -35.23 46.15
N PRO A 617 -38.66 -35.53 47.45
CA PRO A 617 -38.01 -34.58 48.33
C PRO A 617 -36.57 -34.92 48.75
N VAL A 618 -35.92 -33.86 49.27
CA VAL A 618 -34.99 -33.81 50.41
C VAL A 618 -34.39 -35.13 50.89
N ARG A 619 -33.06 -35.24 50.78
CA ARG A 619 -32.25 -35.95 51.78
C ARG A 619 -30.90 -35.25 51.96
N GLU A 620 -30.73 -34.64 53.12
CA GLU A 620 -29.48 -34.16 53.67
C GLU A 620 -28.53 -35.33 53.97
N ALA A 621 -27.23 -35.15 53.74
CA ALA A 621 -26.16 -35.49 54.68
C ALA A 621 -24.76 -35.26 54.07
N GLY A 622 -23.92 -34.53 54.82
CA GLY A 622 -22.46 -34.54 54.73
C GLY A 622 -21.87 -33.66 53.61
N GLY A 623 -20.92 -32.76 53.83
CA GLY A 623 -20.00 -32.58 54.93
C GLY A 623 -18.66 -32.13 54.35
N GLY A 624 -18.09 -31.05 54.88
CA GLY A 624 -16.67 -30.74 54.79
C GLY A 624 -16.20 -29.87 53.60
N GLY A 625 -15.48 -28.79 53.92
CA GLY A 625 -14.53 -28.20 52.98
C GLY A 625 -14.60 -26.69 52.72
N ARG A 626 -14.73 -25.84 53.76
CA ARG A 626 -14.44 -24.40 53.64
C ARG A 626 -12.94 -24.18 53.36
N ARG A 627 -12.57 -23.79 52.13
CA ARG A 627 -11.34 -23.03 51.86
C ARG A 627 -11.71 -21.56 51.66
N ARG A 628 -11.23 -20.73 52.59
CA ARG A 628 -11.29 -19.26 52.53
C ARG A 628 -10.48 -18.77 51.33
N MET A 629 -11.10 -17.99 50.44
CA MET A 629 -10.37 -17.09 49.56
C MET A 629 -9.99 -15.84 50.35
N HIS A 630 -8.71 -15.48 50.31
CA HIS A 630 -8.21 -14.19 50.77
C HIS A 630 -8.54 -13.09 49.75
N PRO A 631 -8.78 -11.85 50.20
CA PRO A 631 -9.12 -10.74 49.32
C PRO A 631 -7.87 -10.16 48.65
N PHE A 632 -8.06 -9.75 47.38
CA PHE A 632 -7.17 -8.92 46.59
C PHE A 632 -6.82 -7.62 47.35
N GLN A 633 -5.56 -7.46 47.72
CA GLN A 633 -4.98 -6.17 48.11
C GLN A 633 -4.47 -5.44 46.86
N ARG A 634 -4.98 -4.22 46.66
CA ARG A 634 -4.40 -3.20 45.78
C ARG A 634 -3.01 -2.86 46.30
N LEU A 635 -1.99 -2.97 45.46
CA LEU A 635 -0.70 -2.34 45.71
C LEU A 635 -0.61 -1.02 44.94
N ASN A 636 -0.20 -0.01 45.69
CA ASN A 636 0.08 1.34 45.26
C ASN A 636 1.15 1.37 44.17
N SER A 637 0.89 2.23 43.20
CA SER A 637 1.86 2.99 42.44
C SER A 637 2.78 3.77 43.38
N ASP A 638 4.08 3.49 43.34
CA ASP A 638 5.21 4.43 43.53
C ASP A 638 6.54 3.64 43.56
N GLU A 639 7.23 3.57 42.40
CA GLU A 639 8.70 3.50 42.29
C GLU A 639 9.09 3.43 40.80
N ILE A 640 9.38 4.59 40.20
CA ILE A 640 10.08 4.68 38.92
C ILE A 640 11.56 4.85 39.25
N ALA A 641 12.29 3.74 39.28
CA ALA A 641 13.74 3.75 39.27
C ALA A 641 14.22 4.00 37.84
N LEU A 642 14.85 5.17 37.62
CA LEU A 642 15.68 5.46 36.46
C LEU A 642 16.84 4.45 36.40
N VAL A 643 16.92 3.67 35.32
CA VAL A 643 18.14 2.95 34.96
C VAL A 643 18.88 3.78 33.91
N ASP A 644 19.92 4.45 34.39
CA ASP A 644 20.94 5.18 33.65
C ASP A 644 21.83 4.21 32.87
N TYR A 645 21.80 4.28 31.54
CA TYR A 645 22.71 3.51 30.67
C TYR A 645 23.94 4.36 30.36
N SER A 646 24.84 4.43 31.35
CA SER A 646 26.15 5.05 31.20
C SER A 646 27.12 4.11 30.45
N SER A 647 27.66 4.69 29.39
CA SER A 647 28.82 4.30 28.59
C SER A 647 29.95 3.58 29.35
N ARG A 648 30.42 2.44 28.82
CA ARG A 648 31.78 1.94 29.07
C ARG A 648 32.53 1.73 27.76
N ASN A 649 33.43 2.67 27.50
CA ASN A 649 34.61 2.52 26.66
C ASN A 649 35.46 1.33 27.15
N LYS A 650 35.89 0.48 26.22
CA LYS A 650 37.08 -0.35 26.37
C LYS A 650 37.96 -0.12 25.13
N MET A 651 38.93 0.78 25.29
CA MET A 651 40.16 0.75 24.50
C MET A 651 40.91 -0.53 24.86
N ARG A 652 41.39 -1.24 23.83
CA ARG A 652 42.51 -2.18 23.94
C ARG A 652 43.57 -1.70 22.97
N ASP A 653 44.73 -1.39 23.55
CA ASP A 653 46.00 -1.31 22.87
C ASP A 653 46.32 -2.63 22.18
N VAL A 654 46.80 -2.54 20.93
CA VAL A 654 47.70 -3.52 20.32
C VAL A 654 48.71 -2.74 19.49
N SER A 655 49.96 -2.76 19.98
CA SER A 655 51.29 -2.62 19.35
C SER A 655 51.42 -1.88 18.02
#